data_AF-A0A2M7Z8K1-F1
#
_entry.id   AF-A0A2M7Z8K1-F1
#
_cell.length_a   1.000
_cell.length_b   1.000
_cell.length_c   1.000
_cell.angle_alpha   90.00
_cell.angle_beta   90.00
_cell.angle_gamma   90.00
#
_symmetry.space_group_name_H-M   'P 1'
#
loop_
_entity.id
_entity.type
_entity.pdbx_description
1 polymer ?
#
loop_
_entity_poly.entity_id
_entity_poly.type
_entity_poly.pdbx_seq_one_letter_code
_entity_poly.pdbx_strand_id
1 'polypeptide(L)'
;MNSKKYNNIFIIICLGIFLGIAGQLFCTQNTLAAGVGNLIKLPSDNNVYYLGDDYKRHWIPNISGYEAYRNAVMGSWGWADSNIITVSQSELESYPLSENVFIKANTYHLKIETGVEIYNVEYNNVLKQIDSTVNHPYGWDDFVIIPDVIFVTYQIVNDDSNCQVTLDGLIYKLSPCEIKTSMIDGDGGKTVTFKIDQVSAARNYSFEVNGYGVGFPTYGIMTTPFSGGATGDMDFAATFKDDVLDANGDQTKKYTGYLPIKIYHGSSGTGVEKTLKLMIELDVLPKKTSTDTNCQITLDNTVYKLSPCEIKTSMVDGAGDKEFSFKIDQISETRSYGFGVYGYGEGFPTYGIITTPSSGGASGDVSFKAVLKDQYLNSESNQTKKYTGYLPIKVYYGSAGTGVEKTLKLMVDVDVSPASVCTDSDGGKNYYQKGTGTGWNTDIEKVDFFDTCYKDYWANLVDSCSGDKCFLAEKYCEGKYVKTELNIKCPNGCKDGACVTVTNNKPDLIIESAEFIPNNPEQNKPFTGNVKVIVKNQGNVATNYNEGVKVSMSLRKANTALVNVGTNSNSSFQYKNNLQVGESVTVLFPINDVTIDSPSVAITAYVDNADSGWGGFIDESNENNNSLTKTINIKEDNFLGLELDKVALNIRELLMGFKLTNLDYNTSDPDVMNNKAAQPKEYIQQTYQSKNYASDRQYITTGLRLYNQVSE
;
A
#
# COMPACT_ATOMS: atom_id res chain seq x y z
N MET A 1 -13.24 -48.28 9.91
CA MET A 1 -12.72 -49.60 9.50
C MET A 1 -11.31 -49.39 8.94
N ASN A 2 -10.35 -50.14 9.50
CA ASN A 2 -8.98 -50.38 9.05
C ASN A 2 -7.94 -49.25 9.03
N SER A 3 -7.12 -49.33 10.08
CA SER A 3 -5.71 -48.97 10.15
C SER A 3 -4.85 -49.73 9.13
N LYS A 4 -3.71 -49.10 8.77
CA LYS A 4 -2.36 -49.68 8.55
C LYS A 4 -1.40 -48.51 8.28
N LYS A 5 -0.62 -48.06 9.28
CA LYS A 5 0.76 -48.51 9.60
C LYS A 5 1.69 -48.59 8.39
N TYR A 6 2.63 -47.66 8.30
CA TYR A 6 4.03 -47.96 7.97
C TYR A 6 4.99 -47.09 8.81
N ASN A 7 5.99 -47.78 9.37
CA ASN A 7 7.03 -47.33 10.30
C ASN A 7 8.10 -46.45 9.62
N ASN A 8 8.81 -45.65 10.43
CA ASN A 8 10.28 -45.46 10.36
C ASN A 8 10.77 -45.05 11.77
N ILE A 9 11.31 -45.99 12.56
CA ILE A 9 12.73 -46.25 12.85
C ILE A 9 13.37 -45.15 13.72
N PHE A 10 13.35 -45.38 15.05
CA PHE A 10 14.24 -44.76 16.03
C PHE A 10 15.52 -45.60 16.11
N ILE A 11 16.68 -44.98 15.91
CA ILE A 11 17.98 -45.61 16.17
C ILE A 11 18.28 -45.45 17.67
N ILE A 12 18.22 -46.56 18.41
CA ILE A 12 18.70 -46.68 19.79
C ILE A 12 20.14 -47.21 19.72
N ILE A 13 21.13 -46.40 20.09
CA ILE A 13 22.50 -46.87 20.30
C ILE A 13 22.68 -47.06 21.81
N CYS A 14 22.48 -48.30 22.28
CA CYS A 14 22.95 -48.73 23.60
C CYS A 14 24.23 -49.54 23.40
N LEU A 15 25.39 -48.93 23.64
CA LEU A 15 26.66 -49.66 23.67
C LEU A 15 26.87 -50.21 25.08
N GLY A 16 26.50 -51.47 25.29
CA GLY A 16 26.76 -52.19 26.53
C GLY A 16 28.21 -52.67 26.57
N ILE A 17 29.00 -52.16 27.52
CA ILE A 17 30.18 -52.86 28.02
C ILE A 17 29.76 -53.53 29.33
N PHE A 18 29.60 -54.84 29.26
CA PHE A 18 29.45 -55.71 30.43
C PHE A 18 30.79 -55.75 31.17
N LEU A 19 30.87 -55.14 32.34
CA LEU A 19 31.70 -55.57 33.47
C LEU A 19 31.10 -54.94 34.73
N GLY A 20 30.69 -55.81 35.66
CA GLY A 20 29.74 -55.49 36.71
C GLY A 20 30.21 -54.40 37.68
N ILE A 21 29.28 -53.50 37.99
CA ILE A 21 28.78 -53.07 39.32
C ILE A 21 27.49 -52.29 39.01
N ALA A 22 26.48 -52.40 39.88
CA ALA A 22 25.14 -51.85 39.69
C ALA A 22 25.14 -50.35 39.31
N GLY A 23 24.72 -50.04 38.08
CA GLY A 23 24.41 -48.69 37.63
C GLY A 23 23.09 -48.72 36.84
N GLN A 24 22.09 -47.97 37.31
CA GLN A 24 20.83 -47.80 36.60
C GLN A 24 21.09 -47.22 35.20
N LEU A 25 20.64 -47.93 34.15
CA LEU A 25 20.52 -47.36 32.82
C LEU A 25 19.42 -46.29 32.83
N PHE A 26 19.80 -45.02 32.87
CA PHE A 26 18.91 -43.93 32.46
C PHE A 26 19.04 -43.77 30.95
N CYS A 27 18.10 -44.31 30.17
CA CYS A 27 17.88 -43.84 28.80
C CYS A 27 17.16 -42.50 28.90
N THR A 28 17.89 -41.39 28.84
CA THR A 28 17.31 -40.07 28.63
C THR A 28 16.81 -39.98 27.19
N GLN A 29 15.49 -39.97 27.00
CA GLN A 29 14.94 -39.50 25.72
C GLN A 29 15.13 -37.99 25.68
N ASN A 30 15.92 -37.49 24.73
CA ASN A 30 15.89 -36.07 24.41
C ASN A 30 14.56 -35.79 23.71
N THR A 31 13.52 -35.54 24.52
CA THR A 31 12.28 -34.94 24.02
C THR A 31 12.59 -33.50 23.63
N LEU A 32 12.37 -33.17 22.36
CA LEU A 32 12.50 -31.80 21.86
C LEU A 32 11.56 -30.89 22.67
N ALA A 33 12.06 -29.74 23.08
CA ALA A 33 11.31 -28.78 23.89
C ALA A 33 10.26 -28.02 23.06
N ALA A 34 10.49 -27.86 21.76
CA ALA A 34 9.58 -27.19 20.84
C ALA A 34 8.80 -28.17 19.95
N GLY A 35 7.54 -27.85 19.69
CA GLY A 35 6.68 -28.48 18.71
C GLY A 35 6.32 -27.53 17.56
N VAL A 36 5.76 -28.11 16.50
CA VAL A 36 5.18 -27.39 15.38
C VAL A 36 4.23 -26.28 15.86
N GLY A 37 4.32 -25.10 15.26
CA GLY A 37 3.59 -23.89 15.63
C GLY A 37 4.25 -23.06 16.73
N ASN A 38 5.36 -23.51 17.32
CA ASN A 38 6.08 -22.74 18.34
C ASN A 38 7.03 -21.71 17.74
N LEU A 39 7.21 -20.62 18.49
CA LEU A 39 8.30 -19.68 18.27
C LEU A 39 9.50 -20.13 19.09
N ILE A 40 10.67 -20.18 18.46
CA ILE A 40 11.88 -20.71 19.07
C ILE A 40 13.04 -19.74 18.92
N LYS A 41 13.92 -19.70 19.93
CA LYS A 41 15.20 -18.97 19.89
C LYS A 41 16.29 -19.69 20.67
N LEU A 42 17.53 -19.26 20.49
CA LEU A 42 18.65 -19.69 21.34
C LEU A 42 18.72 -18.82 22.61
N PRO A 43 19.35 -19.32 23.69
CA PRO A 43 19.53 -18.54 24.92
C PRO A 43 20.36 -17.27 24.73
N SER A 44 21.30 -17.28 23.77
CA SER A 44 22.30 -16.23 23.54
C SER A 44 22.07 -15.44 22.24
N ASP A 45 20.96 -15.66 21.54
CA ASP A 45 20.64 -15.01 20.26
C ASP A 45 19.26 -14.33 20.34
N ASN A 46 19.14 -13.17 19.70
CA ASN A 46 17.89 -12.42 19.55
C ASN A 46 17.12 -12.81 18.27
N ASN A 47 17.67 -13.70 17.44
CA ASN A 47 16.94 -14.27 16.32
C ASN A 47 15.82 -15.19 16.80
N VAL A 48 14.62 -14.93 16.29
CA VAL A 48 13.43 -15.74 16.56
C VAL A 48 13.05 -16.46 15.28
N TYR A 49 12.64 -17.72 15.43
CA TYR A 49 12.17 -18.55 14.33
C TYR A 49 10.78 -19.07 14.63
N TYR A 50 9.94 -19.20 13.60
CA TYR A 50 8.69 -19.95 13.67
C TYR A 50 8.92 -21.38 13.18
N LEU A 51 8.53 -22.38 13.96
CA LEU A 51 8.59 -23.78 13.57
C LEU A 51 7.32 -24.15 12.81
N GLY A 52 7.41 -24.29 11.50
CA GLY A 52 6.26 -24.55 10.62
C GLY A 52 5.77 -26.00 10.66
N ASP A 53 4.58 -26.23 10.10
CA ASP A 53 4.00 -27.58 9.91
C ASP A 53 4.84 -28.47 8.98
N ASP A 54 5.77 -27.86 8.24
CA ASP A 54 6.76 -28.52 7.40
C ASP A 54 8.00 -29.01 8.19
N TYR A 55 7.99 -28.85 9.52
CA TYR A 55 9.09 -29.15 10.43
C TYR A 55 10.37 -28.35 10.16
N LYS A 56 10.26 -27.21 9.48
CA LYS A 56 11.37 -26.30 9.24
C LYS A 56 11.23 -25.05 10.09
N ARG A 57 12.36 -24.43 10.37
CA ARG A 57 12.41 -23.15 11.07
C ARG A 57 12.42 -22.01 10.05
N HIS A 58 11.45 -21.12 10.17
CA HIS A 58 11.29 -19.92 9.36
C HIS A 58 11.80 -18.72 10.14
N TRP A 59 12.77 -17.98 9.59
CA TRP A 59 13.35 -16.84 10.30
C TRP A 59 12.35 -15.68 10.34
N ILE A 60 12.15 -15.10 11.53
CA ILE A 60 11.42 -13.84 11.70
C ILE A 60 12.47 -12.72 11.64
N PRO A 61 12.48 -11.89 10.59
CA PRO A 61 13.54 -10.91 10.42
C PRO A 61 13.60 -9.93 11.58
N ASN A 62 14.77 -9.84 12.20
CA ASN A 62 15.06 -8.92 13.28
C ASN A 62 16.30 -8.09 12.92
N ILE A 63 16.06 -6.91 12.36
CA ILE A 63 17.12 -6.00 11.90
C ILE A 63 17.28 -4.89 12.92
N SER A 64 18.53 -4.64 13.33
CA SER A 64 18.85 -3.56 14.27
C SER A 64 18.44 -2.20 13.70
N GLY A 65 17.72 -1.41 14.49
CA GLY A 65 17.13 -0.12 14.08
C GLY A 65 15.79 -0.23 13.36
N TYR A 66 15.29 -1.46 13.14
CA TYR A 66 14.04 -1.76 12.46
C TYR A 66 13.20 -2.78 13.25
N GLU A 67 13.26 -2.70 14.58
CA GLU A 67 12.55 -3.60 15.50
C GLU A 67 11.03 -3.52 15.31
N ALA A 68 10.53 -2.38 14.81
CA ALA A 68 9.14 -2.18 14.42
C ALA A 68 8.67 -3.20 13.37
N TYR A 69 9.53 -3.60 12.42
CA TYR A 69 9.18 -4.60 11.42
C TYR A 69 9.00 -5.98 12.03
N ARG A 70 9.93 -6.42 12.88
CA ARG A 70 9.80 -7.68 13.64
C ARG A 70 8.50 -7.70 14.44
N ASN A 71 8.19 -6.59 15.12
CA ASN A 71 6.99 -6.45 15.92
C ASN A 71 5.71 -6.49 15.07
N ALA A 72 5.75 -5.90 13.87
CA ALA A 72 4.64 -5.97 12.91
C ALA A 72 4.44 -7.38 12.36
N VAL A 73 5.52 -8.12 12.03
CA VAL A 73 5.42 -9.53 11.65
C VAL A 73 4.76 -10.31 12.78
N MET A 74 5.30 -10.26 13.99
CA MET A 74 4.74 -10.94 15.15
C MET A 74 3.26 -10.57 15.42
N GLY A 75 2.95 -9.27 15.40
CA GLY A 75 1.60 -8.75 15.61
C GLY A 75 0.60 -9.21 14.55
N SER A 76 1.01 -9.25 13.27
CA SER A 76 0.16 -9.69 12.16
C SER A 76 -0.30 -11.15 12.26
N TRP A 77 0.48 -11.97 12.97
CA TRP A 77 0.19 -13.37 13.25
C TRP A 77 -0.38 -13.60 14.66
N GLY A 78 -0.60 -12.54 15.44
CA GLY A 78 -1.11 -12.61 16.81
C GLY A 78 -0.10 -13.21 17.80
N TRP A 79 1.19 -13.13 17.49
CA TRP A 79 2.27 -13.66 18.31
C TRP A 79 2.86 -12.58 19.23
N ALA A 80 3.30 -13.02 20.41
CA ALA A 80 3.98 -12.17 21.39
C ALA A 80 5.29 -12.82 21.87
N ASP A 81 6.19 -12.03 22.45
CA ASP A 81 7.46 -12.54 22.99
C ASP A 81 7.27 -13.58 24.09
N SER A 82 6.13 -13.55 24.79
CA SER A 82 5.74 -14.56 25.78
C SER A 82 5.47 -15.95 25.18
N ASN A 83 5.30 -16.04 23.86
CA ASN A 83 5.12 -17.31 23.15
C ASN A 83 6.45 -17.95 22.72
N ILE A 84 7.59 -17.29 22.95
CA ILE A 84 8.91 -17.76 22.50
C ILE A 84 9.49 -18.77 23.49
N ILE A 85 9.86 -19.94 22.97
CA ILE A 85 10.51 -21.02 23.69
C ILE A 85 12.01 -20.97 23.41
N THR A 86 12.82 -21.07 24.47
CA THR A 86 14.27 -21.18 24.33
C THR A 86 14.66 -22.64 24.12
N VAL A 87 15.37 -22.94 23.03
CA VAL A 87 15.82 -24.30 22.68
C VAL A 87 17.35 -24.40 22.69
N SER A 88 17.88 -25.63 22.77
CA SER A 88 19.33 -25.85 22.66
C SER A 88 19.84 -25.66 21.22
N GLN A 89 21.15 -25.39 21.05
CA GLN A 89 21.77 -25.30 19.72
C GLN A 89 21.52 -26.56 18.88
N SER A 90 21.72 -27.74 19.48
CA SER A 90 21.50 -29.03 18.82
C SER A 90 20.05 -29.27 18.41
N GLU A 91 19.09 -28.75 19.19
CA GLU A 91 17.68 -28.83 18.85
C GLU A 91 17.33 -27.87 17.71
N LEU A 92 17.79 -26.61 17.78
CA LEU A 92 17.54 -25.65 16.70
C LEU A 92 18.09 -26.19 15.37
N GLU A 93 19.34 -26.68 15.37
CA GLU A 93 20.02 -27.28 14.20
C GLU A 93 19.34 -28.52 13.64
N SER A 94 18.53 -29.22 14.43
CA SER A 94 17.73 -30.35 13.95
C SER A 94 16.59 -29.92 13.01
N TYR A 95 16.15 -28.66 13.09
CA TYR A 95 15.14 -28.07 12.21
C TYR A 95 15.82 -27.37 11.02
N PRO A 96 15.60 -27.83 9.76
CA PRO A 96 16.15 -27.17 8.58
C PRO A 96 15.65 -25.73 8.46
N LEU A 97 16.48 -24.83 7.93
CA LEU A 97 16.08 -23.45 7.64
C LEU A 97 15.18 -23.41 6.40
N SER A 98 14.16 -22.56 6.42
CA SER A 98 13.24 -22.31 5.30
C SER A 98 13.10 -20.81 5.05
N GLU A 99 12.15 -20.43 4.19
CA GLU A 99 11.84 -19.04 3.87
C GLU A 99 11.49 -18.21 5.10
N ASN A 100 11.66 -16.89 5.00
CA ASN A 100 11.36 -15.97 6.09
C ASN A 100 9.87 -15.89 6.36
N VAL A 101 9.51 -15.54 7.59
CA VAL A 101 8.15 -15.13 7.91
C VAL A 101 7.97 -13.66 7.54
N PHE A 102 6.93 -13.39 6.74
CA PHE A 102 6.54 -12.05 6.34
C PHE A 102 5.32 -11.57 7.12
N ILE A 103 5.03 -10.27 7.01
CA ILE A 103 3.79 -9.70 7.53
C ILE A 103 2.61 -10.40 6.85
N LYS A 104 1.60 -10.78 7.65
CA LYS A 104 0.38 -11.39 7.13
C LYS A 104 -0.36 -10.40 6.22
N ALA A 105 -0.85 -10.88 5.08
CA ALA A 105 -1.60 -10.05 4.14
C ALA A 105 -2.75 -9.26 4.81
N ASN A 106 -2.94 -8.01 4.38
CA ASN A 106 -3.99 -7.09 4.81
C ASN A 106 -3.99 -6.76 6.31
N THR A 107 -2.81 -6.63 6.92
CA THR A 107 -2.68 -6.29 8.35
C THR A 107 -1.89 -5.02 8.64
N TYR A 108 -0.84 -4.72 7.85
CA TYR A 108 -0.02 -3.52 7.99
C TYR A 108 0.31 -2.93 6.63
N HIS A 109 0.55 -1.62 6.61
CA HIS A 109 1.16 -0.92 5.48
C HIS A 109 2.66 -0.77 5.67
N LEU A 110 3.42 -0.79 4.58
CA LEU A 110 4.87 -0.65 4.57
C LEU A 110 5.32 0.59 3.83
N LYS A 111 6.45 1.17 4.27
CA LYS A 111 7.16 2.26 3.59
C LYS A 111 8.65 1.98 3.60
N ILE A 112 9.33 2.26 2.50
CA ILE A 112 10.80 2.17 2.43
C ILE A 112 11.39 3.44 3.04
N GLU A 113 12.49 3.31 3.80
CA GLU A 113 13.20 4.47 4.38
C GLU A 113 13.53 5.56 3.35
N THR A 114 13.90 5.17 2.13
CA THR A 114 14.34 6.05 1.04
C THR A 114 13.21 6.55 0.14
N GLY A 115 12.00 5.99 0.27
CA GLY A 115 10.86 6.23 -0.61
C GLY A 115 9.78 7.11 0.03
N VAL A 116 8.92 7.69 -0.80
CA VAL A 116 7.72 8.43 -0.34
C VAL A 116 6.46 7.58 -0.43
N GLU A 117 6.53 6.44 -1.12
CA GLU A 117 5.42 5.55 -1.45
C GLU A 117 5.05 4.64 -0.26
N ILE A 118 3.75 4.39 -0.09
CA ILE A 118 3.20 3.46 0.90
C ILE A 118 2.64 2.24 0.17
N TYR A 119 2.83 1.06 0.75
CA TYR A 119 2.46 -0.22 0.16
C TYR A 119 1.52 -1.01 1.10
N ASN A 120 0.48 -1.63 0.54
CA ASN A 120 -0.27 -2.70 1.20
C ASN A 120 0.48 -4.03 1.07
N VAL A 121 0.50 -4.82 2.14
CA VAL A 121 0.96 -6.21 2.08
C VAL A 121 -0.20 -7.11 1.64
N GLU A 122 -0.12 -7.66 0.45
CA GLU A 122 -1.11 -8.57 -0.14
C GLU A 122 -0.69 -10.05 0.05
N TYR A 123 -1.57 -10.96 -0.38
CA TYR A 123 -1.27 -12.40 -0.38
C TYR A 123 0.00 -12.73 -1.17
N ASN A 124 0.68 -13.81 -0.77
CA ASN A 124 1.93 -14.29 -1.39
C ASN A 124 3.10 -13.29 -1.31
N ASN A 125 3.16 -12.51 -0.22
CA ASN A 125 4.25 -11.54 0.03
C ASN A 125 4.37 -10.48 -1.09
N VAL A 126 3.22 -10.08 -1.65
CA VAL A 126 3.15 -9.05 -2.67
C VAL A 126 2.99 -7.68 -2.01
N LEU A 127 3.76 -6.70 -2.44
CA LEU A 127 3.54 -5.29 -2.08
C LEU A 127 2.80 -4.60 -3.21
N LYS A 128 1.64 -4.06 -2.88
CA LYS A 128 0.82 -3.24 -3.78
C LYS A 128 0.92 -1.79 -3.35
N GLN A 129 1.40 -0.92 -4.23
CA GLN A 129 1.46 0.51 -3.95
C GLN A 129 0.05 1.09 -3.74
N ILE A 130 -0.10 1.95 -2.74
CA ILE A 130 -1.31 2.74 -2.49
C ILE A 130 -1.03 4.17 -2.96
N ASP A 131 -1.93 4.76 -3.74
CA ASP A 131 -1.74 6.10 -4.31
C ASP A 131 -1.60 7.16 -3.21
N SER A 132 -0.52 7.95 -3.30
CA SER A 132 -0.02 8.85 -2.25
C SER A 132 -0.42 10.31 -2.46
N THR A 133 -1.37 10.62 -3.36
CA THR A 133 -1.77 12.01 -3.69
C THR A 133 -2.51 12.77 -2.58
N VAL A 134 -2.63 12.22 -1.38
CA VAL A 134 -3.07 12.97 -0.19
C VAL A 134 -1.82 13.41 0.56
N ASN A 135 -1.55 14.73 0.55
CA ASN A 135 -0.53 15.39 1.36
C ASN A 135 -0.31 14.65 2.69
N HIS A 136 0.94 14.25 2.99
CA HIS A 136 1.31 13.73 4.30
C HIS A 136 1.72 14.88 5.23
N PRO A 137 0.83 15.40 6.09
CA PRO A 137 1.26 16.19 7.24
C PRO A 137 2.08 15.30 8.19
N TYR A 138 3.05 15.93 8.86
CA TYR A 138 3.97 15.31 9.81
C TYR A 138 3.21 14.55 10.92
N GLY A 139 3.47 13.24 11.08
CA GLY A 139 2.95 12.43 12.20
C GLY A 139 1.93 11.33 11.88
N TRP A 140 1.95 10.71 10.70
CA TRP A 140 1.22 9.45 10.48
C TRP A 140 1.97 8.25 11.11
N ASP A 141 1.35 7.56 12.06
CA ASP A 141 1.86 6.35 12.74
C ASP A 141 1.32 5.02 12.13
N ASP A 142 0.60 5.07 11.00
CA ASP A 142 -0.17 3.94 10.44
C ASP A 142 0.59 3.02 9.46
N PHE A 143 1.92 3.14 9.37
CA PHE A 143 2.75 2.29 8.51
C PHE A 143 4.09 1.93 9.17
N VAL A 144 4.69 0.83 8.72
CA VAL A 144 5.96 0.31 9.23
C VAL A 144 7.06 0.66 8.25
N ILE A 145 8.06 1.41 8.71
CA ILE A 145 9.25 1.73 7.92
C ILE A 145 10.15 0.51 7.87
N ILE A 146 10.59 0.13 6.68
CA ILE A 146 11.46 -1.02 6.43
C ILE A 146 12.70 -0.63 5.62
N PRO A 147 13.84 -1.32 5.82
CA PRO A 147 15.05 -1.08 5.04
C PRO A 147 14.93 -1.74 3.66
N ASP A 148 15.72 -1.27 2.69
CA ASP A 148 15.77 -1.82 1.32
C ASP A 148 15.98 -3.34 1.30
N VAL A 149 16.82 -3.87 2.20
CA VAL A 149 17.12 -5.31 2.30
C VAL A 149 15.90 -6.17 2.64
N ILE A 150 14.91 -5.63 3.37
CA ILE A 150 13.63 -6.31 3.60
C ILE A 150 12.69 -6.05 2.44
N PHE A 151 12.67 -4.82 1.92
CA PHE A 151 11.79 -4.46 0.81
C PHE A 151 11.99 -5.34 -0.42
N VAL A 152 13.24 -5.61 -0.82
CA VAL A 152 13.56 -6.47 -1.98
C VAL A 152 13.20 -7.95 -1.79
N THR A 153 12.84 -8.38 -0.58
CA THR A 153 12.37 -9.75 -0.31
C THR A 153 10.87 -9.93 -0.57
N TYR A 154 10.13 -8.84 -0.76
CA TYR A 154 8.75 -8.87 -1.23
C TYR A 154 8.66 -8.82 -2.75
N GLN A 155 7.57 -9.35 -3.31
CA GLN A 155 7.24 -9.18 -4.73
C GLN A 155 6.53 -7.84 -4.95
N ILE A 156 7.15 -6.91 -5.65
CA ILE A 156 6.55 -5.59 -5.88
C ILE A 156 5.67 -5.65 -7.12
N VAL A 157 4.40 -5.29 -6.97
CA VAL A 157 3.49 -5.02 -8.10
C VAL A 157 3.28 -3.51 -8.16
N ASN A 158 3.99 -2.86 -9.08
CA ASN A 158 3.64 -1.52 -9.51
C ASN A 158 2.44 -1.65 -10.45
N ASP A 159 1.30 -1.07 -10.07
CA ASP A 159 0.04 -1.14 -10.83
C ASP A 159 0.19 -0.62 -12.29
N ASP A 160 1.25 0.14 -12.61
CA ASP A 160 1.45 0.71 -13.94
C ASP A 160 1.95 -0.27 -15.02
N SER A 161 2.46 -1.47 -14.72
CA SER A 161 3.06 -2.32 -15.79
C SER A 161 2.04 -3.00 -16.72
N ASN A 162 0.77 -3.09 -16.32
CA ASN A 162 -0.30 -3.67 -17.14
C ASN A 162 -1.09 -2.60 -17.89
N CYS A 163 -1.30 -1.42 -17.31
CA CYS A 163 -2.13 -0.37 -17.91
C CYS A 163 -1.34 0.87 -18.36
N GLN A 164 -0.02 0.83 -18.31
CA GLN A 164 0.83 1.86 -18.90
C GLN A 164 1.99 1.23 -19.70
N VAL A 165 2.26 1.79 -20.87
CA VAL A 165 3.42 1.40 -21.70
C VAL A 165 4.13 2.63 -22.23
N THR A 166 5.46 2.53 -22.34
CA THR A 166 6.27 3.52 -23.05
C THR A 166 6.61 3.00 -24.44
N LEU A 167 6.22 3.74 -25.47
CA LEU A 167 6.54 3.47 -26.87
C LEU A 167 7.16 4.74 -27.47
N ASP A 168 8.41 4.62 -27.95
CA ASP A 168 9.20 5.72 -28.54
C ASP A 168 9.29 6.98 -27.66
N GLY A 169 9.40 6.79 -26.35
CA GLY A 169 9.50 7.88 -25.36
C GLY A 169 8.17 8.55 -25.01
N LEU A 170 7.05 8.06 -25.57
CA LEU A 170 5.70 8.50 -25.22
C LEU A 170 5.03 7.50 -24.30
N ILE A 171 4.29 8.02 -23.32
CA ILE A 171 3.59 7.22 -22.31
C ILE A 171 2.12 7.12 -22.73
N TYR A 172 1.64 5.88 -22.83
CA TYR A 172 0.24 5.54 -23.09
C TYR A 172 -0.34 4.85 -21.87
N LYS A 173 -1.48 5.32 -21.37
CA LYS A 173 -2.12 4.82 -20.15
C LYS A 173 -3.59 4.45 -20.37
N LEU A 174 -4.07 3.36 -19.78
CA LEU A 174 -5.50 3.04 -19.76
C LEU A 174 -6.22 3.78 -18.63
N SER A 175 -7.38 4.35 -18.97
CA SER A 175 -8.26 5.04 -18.02
C SER A 175 -9.71 4.55 -18.17
N PRO A 176 -10.26 3.78 -17.21
CA PRO A 176 -9.59 3.26 -16.02
C PRO A 176 -8.61 2.11 -16.33
N CYS A 177 -7.68 1.85 -15.39
CA CYS A 177 -6.72 0.73 -15.45
C CYS A 177 -7.38 -0.64 -15.19
N GLU A 178 -8.52 -0.65 -14.50
CA GLU A 178 -9.33 -1.83 -14.17
C GLU A 178 -10.83 -1.52 -14.29
N ILE A 179 -11.63 -2.48 -14.73
CA ILE A 179 -13.10 -2.41 -14.73
C ILE A 179 -13.66 -3.49 -13.81
N LYS A 180 -14.35 -3.06 -12.75
CA LYS A 180 -15.19 -3.91 -11.90
C LYS A 180 -16.65 -3.63 -12.17
N THR A 181 -17.41 -4.64 -12.57
CA THR A 181 -18.82 -4.47 -12.95
C THR A 181 -19.63 -5.74 -12.72
N SER A 182 -20.95 -5.63 -12.79
CA SER A 182 -21.88 -6.76 -12.79
C SER A 182 -22.91 -6.68 -13.91
N MET A 183 -23.46 -7.82 -14.33
CA MET A 183 -24.59 -7.92 -15.25
C MET A 183 -25.58 -8.99 -14.77
N ILE A 184 -26.81 -8.94 -15.25
CA ILE A 184 -27.85 -9.94 -14.94
C ILE A 184 -27.96 -10.86 -16.14
N ASP A 185 -27.82 -12.17 -15.90
CA ASP A 185 -28.02 -13.22 -16.89
C ASP A 185 -29.39 -13.07 -17.56
N GLY A 186 -29.44 -13.07 -18.88
CA GLY A 186 -30.67 -13.00 -19.68
C GLY A 186 -31.35 -11.64 -19.70
N ASP A 187 -30.74 -10.55 -19.21
CA ASP A 187 -31.28 -9.18 -19.25
C ASP A 187 -30.65 -8.32 -20.35
N GLY A 188 -29.91 -8.95 -21.27
CA GLY A 188 -29.18 -8.27 -22.33
C GLY A 188 -27.78 -7.84 -21.89
N GLY A 189 -26.84 -7.89 -22.83
CA GLY A 189 -25.42 -7.62 -22.58
C GLY A 189 -25.15 -6.23 -22.01
N LYS A 190 -24.02 -6.08 -21.30
CA LYS A 190 -23.62 -4.82 -20.67
C LYS A 190 -22.45 -4.17 -21.40
N THR A 191 -22.52 -2.87 -21.68
CA THR A 191 -21.41 -2.12 -22.29
C THR A 191 -20.71 -1.24 -21.27
N VAL A 192 -19.38 -1.26 -21.28
CA VAL A 192 -18.49 -0.41 -20.49
C VAL A 192 -17.55 0.36 -21.41
N THR A 193 -17.04 1.49 -20.95
CA THR A 193 -16.13 2.34 -21.72
C THR A 193 -14.80 2.51 -21.01
N PHE A 194 -13.72 2.62 -21.78
CA PHE A 194 -12.37 2.92 -21.29
C PHE A 194 -11.61 3.74 -22.32
N LYS A 195 -10.51 4.36 -21.93
CA LYS A 195 -9.71 5.25 -22.76
C LYS A 195 -8.25 4.85 -22.80
N ILE A 196 -7.54 5.23 -23.87
CA ILE A 196 -6.09 5.28 -23.90
C ILE A 196 -5.68 6.75 -23.88
N ASP A 197 -5.00 7.18 -22.82
CA ASP A 197 -4.51 8.54 -22.62
C ASP A 197 -3.06 8.66 -23.05
N GLN A 198 -2.72 9.78 -23.70
CA GLN A 198 -1.35 10.09 -24.11
C GLN A 198 -0.73 11.19 -23.24
N VAL A 199 0.12 10.80 -22.30
CA VAL A 199 0.51 11.65 -21.15
C VAL A 199 1.52 12.75 -21.52
N SER A 200 2.35 12.58 -22.57
CA SER A 200 3.51 13.45 -22.81
C SER A 200 3.49 14.29 -24.10
N ALA A 201 2.64 13.99 -25.09
CA ALA A 201 2.28 14.85 -26.25
C ALA A 201 1.41 14.07 -27.25
N ALA A 202 0.40 14.72 -27.87
CA ALA A 202 -0.45 14.11 -28.89
C ALA A 202 0.36 13.68 -30.14
N ARG A 203 0.45 12.38 -30.42
CA ARG A 203 1.04 11.79 -31.64
C ARG A 203 0.14 10.72 -32.23
N ASN A 204 0.34 10.47 -33.52
CA ASN A 204 -0.36 9.39 -34.21
C ASN A 204 0.17 8.04 -33.75
N TYR A 205 -0.73 7.16 -33.31
CA TYR A 205 -0.44 5.76 -33.00
C TYR A 205 -1.47 4.84 -33.62
N SER A 206 -1.10 3.58 -33.81
CA SER A 206 -2.03 2.54 -34.19
C SER A 206 -2.32 1.66 -32.99
N PHE A 207 -3.54 1.13 -32.93
CA PHE A 207 -3.97 0.23 -31.88
C PHE A 207 -4.67 -0.99 -32.48
N GLU A 208 -4.60 -2.09 -31.74
CA GLU A 208 -5.35 -3.31 -32.02
C GLU A 208 -5.84 -3.88 -30.68
N VAL A 209 -7.16 -4.01 -30.54
CA VAL A 209 -7.80 -4.61 -29.39
C VAL A 209 -8.17 -6.03 -29.77
N ASN A 210 -7.54 -7.02 -29.14
CA ASN A 210 -7.90 -8.40 -29.43
C ASN A 210 -9.28 -8.66 -28.82
N GLY A 211 -10.27 -8.96 -29.65
CA GLY A 211 -11.69 -9.10 -29.25
C GLY A 211 -12.01 -10.32 -28.38
N TYR A 212 -10.99 -10.98 -27.82
CA TYR A 212 -11.16 -12.10 -26.90
C TYR A 212 -10.46 -11.74 -25.59
N GLY A 213 -11.26 -11.48 -24.55
CA GLY A 213 -10.74 -11.28 -23.20
C GLY A 213 -10.09 -12.57 -22.69
N VAL A 214 -8.85 -12.48 -22.21
CA VAL A 214 -8.18 -13.61 -21.58
C VAL A 214 -8.83 -13.86 -20.23
N GLY A 215 -9.27 -15.09 -19.95
CA GLY A 215 -10.06 -15.43 -18.75
C GLY A 215 -11.58 -15.39 -18.99
N PHE A 216 -12.02 -15.00 -20.18
CA PHE A 216 -13.42 -15.04 -20.60
C PHE A 216 -13.64 -16.12 -21.67
N PRO A 217 -14.87 -16.68 -21.78
CA PRO A 217 -15.23 -17.50 -22.93
C PRO A 217 -15.09 -16.72 -24.24
N THR A 218 -14.81 -17.44 -25.33
CA THR A 218 -14.71 -16.87 -26.68
C THR A 218 -15.98 -16.09 -27.01
N TYR A 219 -15.84 -14.85 -27.50
CA TYR A 219 -16.94 -13.88 -27.77
C TYR A 219 -17.70 -13.37 -26.54
N GLY A 220 -17.27 -13.69 -25.32
CA GLY A 220 -17.87 -13.13 -24.10
C GLY A 220 -17.69 -11.61 -23.98
N ILE A 221 -16.67 -11.05 -24.62
CA ILE A 221 -16.42 -9.60 -24.69
C ILE A 221 -16.27 -9.23 -26.16
N MET A 222 -16.93 -8.15 -26.58
CA MET A 222 -16.80 -7.56 -27.92
C MET A 222 -16.40 -6.10 -27.80
N THR A 223 -15.44 -5.62 -28.61
CA THR A 223 -14.91 -4.26 -28.48
C THR A 223 -15.13 -3.44 -29.75
N THR A 224 -15.33 -2.13 -29.60
CA THR A 224 -15.43 -1.17 -30.70
C THR A 224 -14.78 0.17 -30.34
N PRO A 225 -13.91 0.75 -31.18
CA PRO A 225 -13.32 0.16 -32.40
C PRO A 225 -12.35 -1.00 -32.09
N PHE A 226 -12.22 -1.96 -33.03
CA PHE A 226 -11.37 -3.14 -32.87
C PHE A 226 -9.90 -2.86 -33.24
N SER A 227 -9.65 -2.07 -34.29
CA SER A 227 -8.32 -1.61 -34.68
C SER A 227 -8.42 -0.32 -35.49
N GLY A 228 -7.34 0.47 -35.53
CA GLY A 228 -7.32 1.72 -36.27
C GLY A 228 -6.10 2.60 -35.95
N GLY A 229 -6.10 3.79 -36.55
CA GLY A 229 -5.18 4.87 -36.22
C GLY A 229 -5.86 5.89 -35.29
N ALA A 230 -5.09 6.43 -34.36
CA ALA A 230 -5.50 7.37 -33.34
C ALA A 230 -4.55 8.56 -33.29
N THR A 231 -5.02 9.73 -32.85
CA THR A 231 -4.19 10.88 -32.52
C THR A 231 -4.68 11.44 -31.18
N GLY A 232 -3.81 11.43 -30.16
CA GLY A 232 -4.22 11.79 -28.79
C GLY A 232 -5.13 10.75 -28.15
N ASP A 233 -5.91 11.18 -27.17
CA ASP A 233 -6.73 10.27 -26.36
C ASP A 233 -7.82 9.59 -27.20
N MET A 234 -8.08 8.31 -26.94
CA MET A 234 -9.08 7.55 -27.66
C MET A 234 -10.01 6.76 -26.73
N ASP A 235 -11.30 6.85 -27.01
CA ASP A 235 -12.36 6.14 -26.29
C ASP A 235 -12.68 4.80 -26.96
N PHE A 236 -12.87 3.79 -26.13
CA PHE A 236 -13.24 2.43 -26.50
C PHE A 236 -14.48 2.01 -25.72
N ALA A 237 -15.28 1.13 -26.34
CA ALA A 237 -16.35 0.42 -25.66
C ALA A 237 -16.08 -1.09 -25.70
N ALA A 238 -16.35 -1.77 -24.58
CA ALA A 238 -16.39 -3.22 -24.47
C ALA A 238 -17.79 -3.66 -24.04
N THR A 239 -18.41 -4.54 -24.82
CA THR A 239 -19.71 -5.14 -24.56
C THR A 239 -19.55 -6.58 -24.08
N PHE A 240 -20.00 -6.85 -22.86
CA PHE A 240 -20.18 -8.18 -22.31
C PHE A 240 -21.41 -8.84 -22.94
N LYS A 241 -21.24 -10.03 -23.49
CA LYS A 241 -22.27 -10.76 -24.24
C LYS A 241 -23.03 -11.72 -23.32
N ASP A 242 -24.30 -11.39 -23.13
CA ASP A 242 -25.24 -12.14 -22.28
C ASP A 242 -25.60 -13.53 -22.82
N ASP A 243 -25.44 -13.76 -24.12
CA ASP A 243 -25.64 -15.06 -24.76
C ASP A 243 -24.43 -16.02 -24.59
N VAL A 244 -23.37 -15.56 -23.94
CA VAL A 244 -22.10 -16.29 -23.74
C VAL A 244 -21.67 -16.32 -22.27
N LEU A 245 -22.01 -15.27 -21.51
CA LEU A 245 -21.63 -15.07 -20.12
C LEU A 245 -22.81 -15.34 -19.19
N ASP A 246 -22.99 -16.61 -18.82
CA ASP A 246 -24.11 -17.06 -18.01
C ASP A 246 -23.76 -17.20 -16.51
N ALA A 247 -24.76 -17.12 -15.64
CA ALA A 247 -24.63 -17.45 -14.23
C ALA A 247 -24.52 -18.99 -14.02
N ASN A 248 -24.17 -19.42 -12.80
CA ASN A 248 -24.16 -20.84 -12.43
C ASN A 248 -25.53 -21.26 -11.89
N GLY A 249 -26.55 -21.31 -12.76
CA GLY A 249 -27.93 -21.54 -12.33
C GLY A 249 -28.42 -20.41 -11.42
N ASP A 250 -28.75 -20.72 -10.16
CA ASP A 250 -29.20 -19.73 -9.15
C ASP A 250 -28.05 -19.01 -8.41
N GLN A 251 -26.79 -19.24 -8.80
CA GLN A 251 -25.62 -18.66 -8.15
C GLN A 251 -24.88 -17.67 -9.05
N THR A 252 -24.45 -16.55 -8.46
CA THR A 252 -23.56 -15.60 -9.11
C THR A 252 -22.29 -16.29 -9.59
N LYS A 253 -21.90 -16.00 -10.84
CA LYS A 253 -20.65 -16.48 -11.41
C LYS A 253 -19.70 -15.30 -11.63
N LYS A 254 -18.52 -15.39 -11.02
CA LYS A 254 -17.46 -14.39 -11.17
C LYS A 254 -16.54 -14.77 -12.34
N TYR A 255 -16.32 -13.82 -13.24
CA TYR A 255 -15.32 -13.89 -14.31
C TYR A 255 -14.20 -12.90 -13.99
N THR A 256 -12.96 -13.35 -14.03
CA THR A 256 -11.77 -12.51 -13.87
C THR A 256 -10.85 -12.71 -15.06
N GLY A 257 -10.32 -11.62 -15.58
CA GLY A 257 -9.51 -11.66 -16.79
C GLY A 257 -8.98 -10.31 -17.21
N TYR A 258 -8.49 -10.23 -18.44
CA TYR A 258 -8.02 -8.98 -19.00
C TYR A 258 -8.24 -8.90 -20.52
N LEU A 259 -8.37 -7.68 -21.02
CA LEU A 259 -8.43 -7.38 -22.44
C LEU A 259 -7.06 -6.87 -22.91
N PRO A 260 -6.35 -7.60 -23.80
CA PRO A 260 -5.07 -7.16 -24.33
C PRO A 260 -5.26 -6.12 -25.45
N ILE A 261 -4.57 -5.00 -25.32
CA ILE A 261 -4.62 -3.87 -26.25
C ILE A 261 -3.19 -3.62 -26.73
N LYS A 262 -2.94 -3.83 -28.01
CA LYS A 262 -1.65 -3.62 -28.63
C LYS A 262 -1.55 -2.18 -29.12
N ILE A 263 -0.41 -1.54 -28.85
CA ILE A 263 -0.06 -0.21 -29.36
C ILE A 263 1.24 -0.33 -30.16
N TYR A 264 1.28 0.30 -31.33
CA TYR A 264 2.46 0.30 -32.20
C TYR A 264 2.51 1.55 -33.09
N HIS A 265 3.72 1.88 -33.55
CA HIS A 265 3.95 2.84 -34.63
C HIS A 265 4.34 2.07 -35.92
N GLY A 266 3.71 2.40 -37.04
CA GLY A 266 3.92 1.73 -38.34
C GLY A 266 2.90 0.62 -38.64
N SER A 267 3.30 -0.39 -39.42
CA SER A 267 2.42 -1.49 -39.86
C SER A 267 2.39 -2.64 -38.84
N SER A 268 1.20 -3.20 -38.60
CA SER A 268 0.97 -4.32 -37.67
C SER A 268 1.94 -5.47 -37.92
N GLY A 269 2.66 -5.92 -36.89
CA GLY A 269 3.57 -7.07 -36.94
C GLY A 269 4.98 -6.79 -37.49
N THR A 270 5.32 -5.54 -37.82
CA THR A 270 6.67 -5.17 -38.34
C THR A 270 7.36 -4.02 -37.58
N GLY A 271 6.66 -3.34 -36.67
CA GLY A 271 7.19 -2.27 -35.82
C GLY A 271 7.38 -2.69 -34.34
N VAL A 272 7.88 -1.76 -33.51
CA VAL A 272 7.96 -1.96 -32.05
C VAL A 272 6.54 -1.98 -31.48
N GLU A 273 6.14 -3.10 -30.90
CA GLU A 273 4.81 -3.32 -30.32
C GLU A 273 4.90 -3.38 -28.78
N LYS A 274 3.93 -2.76 -28.11
CA LYS A 274 3.71 -2.90 -26.67
C LYS A 274 2.26 -3.31 -26.41
N THR A 275 2.02 -4.04 -25.33
CA THR A 275 0.70 -4.54 -24.98
C THR A 275 0.29 -3.98 -23.62
N LEU A 276 -0.81 -3.23 -23.61
CA LEU A 276 -1.59 -2.89 -22.43
C LEU A 276 -2.57 -4.04 -22.13
N LYS A 277 -2.92 -4.19 -20.87
CA LYS A 277 -3.87 -5.18 -20.35
C LYS A 277 -4.86 -4.46 -19.45
N LEU A 278 -6.08 -4.29 -19.95
CA LEU A 278 -7.19 -3.78 -19.16
C LEU A 278 -7.71 -4.91 -18.27
N MET A 279 -7.54 -4.81 -16.96
CA MET A 279 -8.03 -5.82 -16.03
C MET A 279 -9.55 -5.73 -15.89
N ILE A 280 -10.24 -6.87 -15.84
CA ILE A 280 -11.71 -6.93 -15.75
C ILE A 280 -12.13 -7.95 -14.70
N GLU A 281 -12.96 -7.50 -13.76
CA GLU A 281 -13.78 -8.35 -12.90
C GLU A 281 -15.25 -8.15 -13.22
N LEU A 282 -15.93 -9.25 -13.58
CA LEU A 282 -17.35 -9.25 -13.91
C LEU A 282 -18.11 -10.26 -13.05
N ASP A 283 -19.11 -9.79 -12.32
CA ASP A 283 -20.09 -10.65 -11.64
C ASP A 283 -21.34 -10.82 -12.52
N VAL A 284 -21.60 -12.05 -12.98
CA VAL A 284 -22.86 -12.40 -13.66
C VAL A 284 -23.83 -12.91 -12.60
N LEU A 285 -24.82 -12.09 -12.30
CA LEU A 285 -25.88 -12.38 -11.35
C LEU A 285 -26.94 -13.26 -12.05
N PRO A 286 -27.44 -14.31 -11.37
CA PRO A 286 -28.49 -15.13 -11.94
C PRO A 286 -29.73 -14.29 -12.20
N LYS A 287 -30.37 -14.48 -13.37
CA LYS A 287 -31.73 -13.99 -13.56
C LYS A 287 -32.56 -14.65 -12.48
N LYS A 288 -33.06 -13.87 -11.52
CA LYS A 288 -34.23 -14.31 -10.77
C LYS A 288 -35.36 -14.33 -11.78
N THR A 289 -35.48 -15.42 -12.54
CA THR A 289 -36.72 -15.74 -13.21
C THR A 289 -37.74 -15.81 -12.10
N SER A 290 -38.58 -14.78 -12.03
CA SER A 290 -39.89 -14.89 -11.43
C SER A 290 -40.60 -16.01 -12.19
N THR A 291 -40.33 -17.25 -11.80
CA THR A 291 -41.35 -18.28 -11.88
C THR A 291 -42.51 -17.71 -11.07
N ASP A 292 -43.66 -17.63 -11.73
CA ASP A 292 -44.92 -16.98 -11.31
C ASP A 292 -45.51 -17.60 -10.00
N THR A 293 -44.70 -18.23 -9.15
CA THR A 293 -45.05 -18.87 -7.88
C THR A 293 -44.95 -17.95 -6.66
N ASN A 294 -44.28 -16.78 -6.77
CA ASN A 294 -44.13 -15.85 -5.64
C ASN A 294 -45.22 -14.78 -5.59
N CYS A 295 -45.69 -14.29 -6.74
CA CYS A 295 -46.71 -13.24 -6.82
C CYS A 295 -48.08 -13.76 -7.27
N GLN A 296 -48.25 -15.07 -7.41
CA GLN A 296 -49.53 -15.72 -7.63
C GLN A 296 -49.66 -16.96 -6.75
N ILE A 297 -50.84 -17.15 -6.16
CA ILE A 297 -51.20 -18.33 -5.36
C ILE A 297 -52.58 -18.84 -5.75
N THR A 298 -52.82 -20.12 -5.55
CA THR A 298 -54.16 -20.72 -5.61
C THR A 298 -54.57 -21.18 -4.21
N LEU A 299 -55.71 -20.69 -3.71
CA LEU A 299 -56.29 -21.05 -2.42
C LEU A 299 -57.78 -21.40 -2.62
N ASP A 300 -58.18 -22.64 -2.27
CA ASP A 300 -59.50 -23.24 -2.55
C ASP A 300 -60.03 -22.91 -3.96
N ASN A 301 -59.26 -23.30 -4.98
CA ASN A 301 -59.56 -23.09 -6.40
C ASN A 301 -59.71 -21.62 -6.86
N THR A 302 -59.43 -20.65 -5.97
CA THR A 302 -59.39 -19.23 -6.30
C THR A 302 -57.95 -18.78 -6.51
N VAL A 303 -57.68 -18.12 -7.63
CA VAL A 303 -56.34 -17.60 -7.97
C VAL A 303 -56.23 -16.14 -7.53
N TYR A 304 -55.21 -15.85 -6.72
CA TYR A 304 -54.85 -14.51 -6.28
C TYR A 304 -53.51 -14.11 -6.88
N LYS A 305 -53.39 -12.90 -7.43
CA LYS A 305 -52.17 -12.38 -8.04
C LYS A 305 -51.85 -10.97 -7.57
N LEU A 306 -50.58 -10.64 -7.45
CA LEU A 306 -50.15 -9.26 -7.19
C LEU A 306 -50.00 -8.47 -8.49
N SER A 307 -50.49 -7.24 -8.47
CA SER A 307 -50.39 -6.29 -9.59
C SER A 307 -49.86 -4.92 -9.12
N PRO A 308 -48.63 -4.53 -9.50
CA PRO A 308 -47.65 -5.34 -10.24
C PRO A 308 -47.07 -6.48 -9.38
N CYS A 309 -46.46 -7.48 -10.02
CA CYS A 309 -45.79 -8.62 -9.38
C CYS A 309 -44.44 -8.24 -8.73
N GLU A 310 -43.84 -7.13 -9.19
CA GLU A 310 -42.59 -6.55 -8.68
C GLU A 310 -42.68 -5.02 -8.64
N ILE A 311 -41.94 -4.40 -7.72
CA ILE A 311 -41.73 -2.96 -7.62
C ILE A 311 -40.25 -2.69 -7.85
N LYS A 312 -39.93 -1.94 -8.91
CA LYS A 312 -38.60 -1.40 -9.18
C LYS A 312 -38.65 0.11 -9.10
N THR A 313 -37.88 0.72 -8.22
CA THR A 313 -37.92 2.17 -7.98
C THR A 313 -36.58 2.69 -7.49
N SER A 314 -36.43 4.01 -7.42
CA SER A 314 -35.25 4.67 -6.88
C SER A 314 -35.61 5.84 -5.95
N MET A 315 -34.75 6.18 -5.00
CA MET A 315 -34.90 7.36 -4.15
C MET A 315 -33.55 8.03 -3.89
N VAL A 316 -33.59 9.28 -3.43
CA VAL A 316 -32.39 10.05 -3.07
C VAL A 316 -32.31 10.12 -1.56
N ASP A 317 -31.16 9.72 -1.01
CA ASP A 317 -30.87 9.77 0.43
C ASP A 317 -31.09 11.18 0.98
N GLY A 318 -31.96 11.34 1.98
CA GLY A 318 -32.27 12.62 2.61
C GLY A 318 -33.27 13.49 1.85
N ALA A 319 -33.90 12.98 0.78
CA ALA A 319 -34.96 13.69 0.04
C ALA A 319 -36.37 13.41 0.58
N GLY A 320 -36.50 12.58 1.61
CA GLY A 320 -37.77 12.20 2.22
C GLY A 320 -38.38 10.91 1.67
N ASP A 321 -39.47 10.49 2.31
CA ASP A 321 -40.12 9.19 2.07
C ASP A 321 -40.71 9.06 0.66
N LYS A 322 -40.71 7.84 0.11
CA LYS A 322 -41.28 7.54 -1.21
C LYS A 322 -42.43 6.55 -1.15
N GLU A 323 -43.59 6.91 -1.66
CA GLU A 323 -44.75 6.01 -1.73
C GLU A 323 -44.75 5.12 -2.99
N PHE A 324 -45.26 3.90 -2.85
CA PHE A 324 -45.63 3.03 -3.97
C PHE A 324 -46.96 2.30 -3.68
N SER A 325 -47.60 1.76 -4.73
CA SER A 325 -48.88 1.08 -4.63
C SER A 325 -48.86 -0.25 -5.36
N PHE A 326 -49.62 -1.22 -4.85
CA PHE A 326 -49.81 -2.54 -5.46
C PHE A 326 -51.21 -3.06 -5.13
N LYS A 327 -51.64 -4.12 -5.81
CA LYS A 327 -52.96 -4.73 -5.63
C LYS A 327 -52.87 -6.24 -5.46
N ILE A 328 -53.87 -6.82 -4.80
CA ILE A 328 -54.20 -8.24 -4.89
C ILE A 328 -55.39 -8.35 -5.83
N ASP A 329 -55.20 -9.00 -6.97
CA ASP A 329 -56.24 -9.30 -7.95
C ASP A 329 -56.80 -10.71 -7.73
N GLN A 330 -58.11 -10.88 -7.84
CA GLN A 330 -58.79 -12.17 -7.73
C GLN A 330 -59.24 -12.63 -9.13
N ILE A 331 -58.52 -13.60 -9.72
CA ILE A 331 -58.56 -13.85 -11.18
C ILE A 331 -59.66 -14.85 -11.60
N SER A 332 -60.02 -15.83 -10.78
CA SER A 332 -60.91 -16.93 -11.20
C SER A 332 -62.36 -16.82 -10.72
N GLU A 333 -62.60 -16.62 -9.43
CA GLU A 333 -63.95 -16.45 -8.84
C GLU A 333 -63.94 -15.36 -7.78
N THR A 334 -64.91 -14.45 -7.81
CA THR A 334 -65.05 -13.43 -6.76
C THR A 334 -65.58 -14.07 -5.47
N ARG A 335 -64.74 -14.13 -4.42
CA ARG A 335 -65.09 -14.68 -3.11
C ARG A 335 -64.52 -13.83 -1.99
N SER A 336 -65.15 -13.91 -0.82
CA SER A 336 -64.62 -13.24 0.36
C SER A 336 -63.37 -13.94 0.90
N TYR A 337 -62.30 -13.18 1.16
CA TYR A 337 -61.04 -13.67 1.71
C TYR A 337 -60.47 -12.72 2.76
N GLY A 338 -59.65 -13.27 3.66
CA GLY A 338 -58.86 -12.49 4.60
C GLY A 338 -57.46 -12.22 4.05
N PHE A 339 -56.90 -11.05 4.36
CA PHE A 339 -55.51 -10.73 4.02
C PHE A 339 -54.79 -9.99 5.15
N GLY A 340 -53.46 -10.05 5.13
CA GLY A 340 -52.60 -9.30 6.03
C GLY A 340 -51.24 -9.04 5.41
N VAL A 341 -50.78 -7.79 5.45
CA VAL A 341 -49.42 -7.41 5.06
C VAL A 341 -48.53 -7.41 6.31
N TYR A 342 -47.42 -8.13 6.28
CA TYR A 342 -46.58 -8.34 7.47
C TYR A 342 -45.16 -7.83 7.29
N GLY A 343 -44.57 -7.36 8.40
CA GLY A 343 -43.16 -6.98 8.49
C GLY A 343 -42.81 -5.66 7.82
N TYR A 344 -41.50 -5.43 7.67
CA TYR A 344 -40.92 -4.20 7.09
C TYR A 344 -40.26 -4.43 5.73
N GLY A 345 -40.59 -5.55 5.08
CA GLY A 345 -39.89 -6.08 3.90
C GLY A 345 -38.71 -6.98 4.30
N GLU A 346 -38.76 -8.24 3.90
CA GLU A 346 -37.64 -9.16 4.06
C GLU A 346 -36.50 -8.75 3.12
N GLY A 347 -35.29 -8.58 3.66
CA GLY A 347 -34.15 -8.00 2.94
C GLY A 347 -34.03 -6.47 3.04
N PHE A 348 -34.97 -5.81 3.72
CA PHE A 348 -34.89 -4.39 4.07
C PHE A 348 -34.56 -4.20 5.56
N PRO A 349 -33.97 -3.06 5.94
CA PRO A 349 -33.83 -2.69 7.35
C PRO A 349 -35.18 -2.65 8.06
N THR A 350 -35.19 -2.85 9.38
CA THR A 350 -36.40 -2.66 10.20
C THR A 350 -36.97 -1.27 9.94
N TYR A 351 -38.27 -1.19 9.67
CA TYR A 351 -39.00 0.01 9.25
C TYR A 351 -38.66 0.58 7.87
N GLY A 352 -37.82 -0.09 7.06
CA GLY A 352 -37.45 0.35 5.71
C GLY A 352 -38.66 0.45 4.76
N ILE A 353 -39.60 -0.50 4.86
CA ILE A 353 -40.91 -0.41 4.21
C ILE A 353 -41.99 -0.35 5.28
N ILE A 354 -42.84 0.67 5.24
CA ILE A 354 -44.04 0.79 6.08
C ILE A 354 -45.27 0.70 5.21
N THR A 355 -46.15 -0.24 5.50
CA THR A 355 -47.44 -0.35 4.84
C THR A 355 -48.53 0.28 5.68
N THR A 356 -49.58 0.80 5.04
CA THR A 356 -50.78 1.18 5.78
C THR A 356 -51.36 -0.07 6.46
N PRO A 357 -51.80 -0.01 7.74
CA PRO A 357 -52.37 -1.15 8.44
C PRO A 357 -53.48 -1.78 7.60
N SER A 358 -53.29 -3.03 7.20
CA SER A 358 -54.14 -3.67 6.20
C SER A 358 -54.33 -5.14 6.58
N SER A 359 -55.16 -5.34 7.61
CA SER A 359 -55.73 -6.65 7.95
C SER A 359 -57.26 -6.56 7.97
N GLY A 360 -57.92 -7.47 7.29
CA GLY A 360 -59.38 -7.44 7.14
C GLY A 360 -59.93 -8.50 6.20
N GLY A 361 -61.25 -8.51 6.04
CA GLY A 361 -61.93 -9.28 5.01
C GLY A 361 -62.23 -8.43 3.78
N ALA A 362 -61.92 -8.95 2.60
CA ALA A 362 -62.23 -8.33 1.31
C ALA A 362 -63.03 -9.28 0.41
N SER A 363 -63.56 -8.73 -0.69
CA SER A 363 -64.16 -9.47 -1.81
C SER A 363 -63.76 -8.75 -3.09
N GLY A 364 -63.20 -9.47 -4.07
CA GLY A 364 -62.61 -8.87 -5.27
C GLY A 364 -61.28 -8.16 -5.01
N ASP A 365 -60.84 -7.34 -5.95
CA ASP A 365 -59.49 -6.75 -5.94
C ASP A 365 -59.30 -5.72 -4.82
N VAL A 366 -58.12 -5.73 -4.18
CA VAL A 366 -57.77 -4.81 -3.09
C VAL A 366 -56.50 -4.05 -3.43
N SER A 367 -56.50 -2.73 -3.24
CA SER A 367 -55.33 -1.87 -3.45
C SER A 367 -54.66 -1.48 -2.13
N PHE A 368 -53.33 -1.43 -2.15
CA PHE A 368 -52.48 -1.14 -1.00
C PHE A 368 -51.55 0.03 -1.30
N LYS A 369 -51.20 0.76 -0.25
CA LYS A 369 -50.14 1.77 -0.27
C LYS A 369 -49.03 1.38 0.71
N ALA A 370 -47.80 1.55 0.28
CA ALA A 370 -46.61 1.36 1.08
C ALA A 370 -45.65 2.54 0.89
N VAL A 371 -44.84 2.76 1.91
CA VAL A 371 -43.91 3.89 2.02
C VAL A 371 -42.52 3.34 2.27
N LEU A 372 -41.58 3.70 1.41
CA LEU A 372 -40.15 3.55 1.63
C LEU A 372 -39.70 4.68 2.56
N LYS A 373 -39.11 4.31 3.70
CA LYS A 373 -38.70 5.26 4.73
C LYS A 373 -37.25 5.69 4.54
N ASP A 374 -37.07 6.96 4.19
CA ASP A 374 -35.78 7.57 3.90
C ASP A 374 -34.79 7.44 5.06
N GLN A 375 -35.27 7.66 6.29
CA GLN A 375 -34.46 7.53 7.51
C GLN A 375 -33.82 6.13 7.73
N TYR A 376 -34.27 5.09 7.02
CA TYR A 376 -33.75 3.73 7.14
C TYR A 376 -33.09 3.23 5.85
N LEU A 377 -33.23 3.94 4.75
CA LEU A 377 -32.72 3.57 3.43
C LEU A 377 -31.70 4.62 2.99
N ASN A 378 -30.42 4.30 3.19
CA ASN A 378 -29.31 5.21 2.94
C ASN A 378 -28.47 4.81 1.73
N SER A 379 -27.75 5.77 1.19
CA SER A 379 -26.70 5.55 0.19
C SER A 379 -25.39 5.11 0.85
N GLU A 380 -24.41 4.65 0.05
CA GLU A 380 -23.06 4.34 0.54
C GLU A 380 -22.11 5.51 0.24
N SER A 381 -22.03 6.46 1.18
CA SER A 381 -21.22 7.68 1.02
C SER A 381 -21.57 8.46 -0.26
N ASN A 382 -20.80 8.27 -1.34
CA ASN A 382 -20.99 8.90 -2.65
C ASN A 382 -21.47 7.92 -3.74
N GLN A 383 -21.87 6.69 -3.37
CA GLN A 383 -22.32 5.65 -4.29
C GLN A 383 -23.79 5.26 -4.05
N THR A 384 -24.47 4.89 -5.12
CA THR A 384 -25.85 4.39 -5.06
C THR A 384 -25.86 3.02 -4.40
N LYS A 385 -26.68 2.86 -3.35
CA LYS A 385 -26.86 1.58 -2.65
C LYS A 385 -28.15 0.91 -3.12
N LYS A 386 -28.08 -0.38 -3.42
CA LYS A 386 -29.23 -1.17 -3.86
C LYS A 386 -29.81 -2.01 -2.72
N TYR A 387 -31.10 -1.89 -2.49
CA TYR A 387 -31.88 -2.73 -1.59
C TYR A 387 -32.77 -3.66 -2.40
N THR A 388 -32.64 -4.97 -2.19
CA THR A 388 -33.44 -5.99 -2.86
C THR A 388 -34.07 -6.90 -1.82
N GLY A 389 -35.38 -7.08 -1.90
CA GLY A 389 -36.14 -7.85 -0.93
C GLY A 389 -37.56 -8.16 -1.39
N TYR A 390 -38.42 -8.53 -0.45
CA TYR A 390 -39.84 -8.74 -0.73
C TYR A 390 -40.73 -8.43 0.46
N LEU A 391 -41.97 -8.04 0.19
CA LEU A 391 -43.00 -7.82 1.19
C LEU A 391 -43.94 -9.03 1.26
N PRO A 392 -44.03 -9.74 2.42
CA PRO A 392 -44.91 -10.89 2.56
C PRO A 392 -46.36 -10.46 2.83
N ILE A 393 -47.28 -11.03 2.06
CA ILE A 393 -48.72 -10.75 2.09
C ILE A 393 -49.43 -12.09 2.28
N LYS A 394 -50.02 -12.31 3.45
CA LYS A 394 -50.79 -13.52 3.71
C LYS A 394 -52.21 -13.36 3.19
N VAL A 395 -52.72 -14.43 2.58
CA VAL A 395 -54.10 -14.58 2.12
C VAL A 395 -54.66 -15.85 2.74
N TYR A 396 -55.85 -15.79 3.32
CA TYR A 396 -56.44 -16.90 4.07
C TYR A 396 -57.98 -16.92 4.01
N TYR A 397 -58.55 -18.09 4.29
CA TYR A 397 -59.98 -18.25 4.57
C TYR A 397 -60.18 -18.63 6.05
N GLY A 398 -61.23 -18.09 6.68
CA GLY A 398 -61.50 -18.26 8.11
C GLY A 398 -60.72 -17.28 8.98
N SER A 399 -60.34 -17.70 10.20
CA SER A 399 -59.63 -16.85 11.15
C SER A 399 -58.13 -16.81 10.87
N ALA A 400 -57.51 -15.64 11.03
CA ALA A 400 -56.08 -15.45 10.87
C ALA A 400 -55.28 -16.38 11.81
N GLY A 401 -54.33 -17.13 11.27
CA GLY A 401 -53.44 -18.02 12.04
C GLY A 401 -54.01 -19.39 12.42
N THR A 402 -55.29 -19.68 12.12
CA THR A 402 -55.91 -20.99 12.39
C THR A 402 -56.61 -21.61 11.18
N GLY A 403 -56.77 -20.87 10.07
CA GLY A 403 -57.30 -21.36 8.79
C GLY A 403 -56.21 -21.75 7.77
N VAL A 404 -56.64 -22.11 6.55
CA VAL A 404 -55.72 -22.38 5.43
C VAL A 404 -55.18 -21.05 4.91
N GLU A 405 -53.86 -20.84 5.04
CA GLU A 405 -53.18 -19.62 4.59
C GLU A 405 -52.12 -19.91 3.52
N LYS A 406 -51.94 -18.95 2.60
CA LYS A 406 -50.84 -18.91 1.65
C LYS A 406 -50.25 -17.50 1.60
N THR A 407 -48.98 -17.41 1.24
CA THR A 407 -48.24 -16.14 1.22
C THR A 407 -47.90 -15.75 -0.20
N LEU A 408 -48.35 -14.56 -0.60
CA LEU A 408 -47.86 -13.81 -1.75
C LEU A 408 -46.60 -13.03 -1.32
N LYS A 409 -45.64 -12.88 -2.22
CA LYS A 409 -44.40 -12.14 -2.02
C LYS A 409 -44.29 -11.07 -3.11
N LEU A 410 -44.45 -9.82 -2.73
CA LEU A 410 -44.20 -8.69 -3.62
C LEU A 410 -42.70 -8.41 -3.64
N MET A 411 -42.02 -8.66 -4.76
CA MET A 411 -40.60 -8.33 -4.88
C MET A 411 -40.42 -6.82 -4.93
N VAL A 412 -39.43 -6.28 -4.21
CA VAL A 412 -39.13 -4.84 -4.17
C VAL A 412 -37.63 -4.63 -4.33
N ASP A 413 -37.28 -3.86 -5.37
CA ASP A 413 -35.93 -3.37 -5.64
C ASP A 413 -35.92 -1.83 -5.56
N VAL A 414 -35.03 -1.30 -4.73
CA VAL A 414 -34.86 0.14 -4.50
C VAL A 414 -33.40 0.53 -4.69
N ASP A 415 -33.14 1.42 -5.63
CA ASP A 415 -31.83 2.08 -5.77
C ASP A 415 -31.84 3.41 -5.00
N VAL A 416 -30.97 3.53 -3.98
CA VAL A 416 -30.84 4.73 -3.14
C VAL A 416 -29.57 5.49 -3.55
N SER A 417 -29.74 6.56 -4.31
CA SER A 417 -28.61 7.41 -4.74
C SER A 417 -28.25 8.42 -3.65
N PRO A 418 -26.96 8.79 -3.50
CA PRO A 418 -26.55 9.82 -2.56
C PRO A 418 -27.19 11.17 -2.90
N ALA A 419 -27.45 12.00 -1.89
CA ALA A 419 -27.78 13.41 -2.11
C ALA A 419 -26.65 14.04 -2.94
N SER A 420 -27.00 14.75 -4.01
CA SER A 420 -26.00 15.44 -4.84
C SER A 420 -25.11 16.31 -3.95
N VAL A 421 -23.83 15.97 -3.92
CA VAL A 421 -22.85 16.51 -2.98
C VAL A 421 -22.54 17.97 -3.34
N CYS A 422 -22.44 18.84 -2.34
CA CYS A 422 -21.80 20.13 -2.51
C CYS A 422 -20.29 19.89 -2.75
N THR A 423 -19.72 20.57 -3.73
CA THR A 423 -18.31 20.43 -4.12
C THR A 423 -17.58 21.73 -3.84
N ASP A 424 -16.39 21.63 -3.24
CA ASP A 424 -15.58 22.77 -2.81
C ASP A 424 -14.10 22.52 -3.10
N SER A 425 -13.44 23.40 -3.84
CA SER A 425 -12.11 23.16 -4.41
C SER A 425 -10.96 23.30 -3.43
N ASP A 426 -11.18 23.95 -2.29
CA ASP A 426 -10.17 24.19 -1.25
C ASP A 426 -10.39 23.34 0.03
N GLY A 427 -11.39 22.44 -0.01
CA GLY A 427 -11.68 21.51 1.06
C GLY A 427 -12.52 22.07 2.21
N GLY A 428 -13.21 23.20 2.02
CA GLY A 428 -14.15 23.75 3.01
C GLY A 428 -13.77 25.17 3.41
N LYS A 429 -13.49 25.42 4.69
CA LYS A 429 -13.06 26.76 5.14
C LYS A 429 -11.54 26.91 4.98
N ASN A 430 -11.10 27.63 3.97
CA ASN A 430 -9.69 27.94 3.70
C ASN A 430 -9.48 29.39 3.23
N TYR A 431 -9.19 30.28 4.18
CA TYR A 431 -9.06 31.71 3.89
C TYR A 431 -7.85 32.10 3.04
N TYR A 432 -6.91 31.19 2.76
CA TYR A 432 -5.64 31.51 2.08
C TYR A 432 -5.51 30.86 0.70
N GLN A 433 -6.51 30.09 0.30
CA GLN A 433 -6.63 29.51 -1.03
C GLN A 433 -8.00 29.91 -1.57
N LYS A 434 -8.10 30.18 -2.87
CA LYS A 434 -9.42 30.52 -3.44
C LYS A 434 -10.28 29.27 -3.55
N GLY A 435 -11.41 29.25 -2.84
CA GLY A 435 -12.49 28.29 -2.99
C GLY A 435 -13.36 28.55 -4.21
N THR A 436 -13.75 27.48 -4.89
CA THR A 436 -14.71 27.44 -6.00
C THR A 436 -15.49 26.14 -5.91
N GLY A 437 -16.76 26.16 -6.27
CA GLY A 437 -17.61 25.01 -6.03
C GLY A 437 -18.99 25.07 -6.63
N THR A 438 -19.71 23.96 -6.49
CA THR A 438 -21.13 23.87 -6.85
C THR A 438 -21.90 23.24 -5.71
N GLY A 439 -23.05 23.82 -5.33
CA GLY A 439 -23.85 23.33 -4.21
C GLY A 439 -25.26 23.92 -4.18
N TRP A 440 -26.04 23.61 -3.16
CA TRP A 440 -27.42 24.09 -3.05
C TRP A 440 -27.52 25.35 -2.19
N ASN A 441 -28.12 26.42 -2.71
CA ASN A 441 -28.47 27.61 -1.92
C ASN A 441 -29.75 27.35 -1.10
N THR A 442 -30.70 26.65 -1.71
CA THR A 442 -31.96 26.17 -1.09
C THR A 442 -32.23 24.74 -1.56
N ASP A 443 -33.25 24.05 -1.03
CA ASP A 443 -33.58 22.68 -1.46
C ASP A 443 -33.95 22.51 -2.95
N ILE A 444 -34.16 23.61 -3.67
CA ILE A 444 -34.60 23.61 -5.07
C ILE A 444 -33.69 24.42 -6.01
N GLU A 445 -32.66 25.09 -5.48
CA GLU A 445 -31.77 25.96 -6.26
C GLU A 445 -30.30 25.54 -6.07
N LYS A 446 -29.69 25.04 -7.14
CA LYS A 446 -28.26 24.77 -7.22
C LYS A 446 -27.53 25.99 -7.78
N VAL A 447 -26.42 26.36 -7.17
CA VAL A 447 -25.60 27.52 -7.53
C VAL A 447 -24.13 27.14 -7.62
N ASP A 448 -23.42 27.82 -8.52
CA ASP A 448 -21.97 27.86 -8.51
C ASP A 448 -21.54 28.96 -7.54
N PHE A 449 -20.49 28.68 -6.77
CA PHE A 449 -19.95 29.62 -5.81
C PHE A 449 -18.43 29.73 -5.92
N PHE A 450 -17.91 30.83 -5.42
CA PHE A 450 -16.48 31.09 -5.30
C PHE A 450 -16.26 32.15 -4.24
N ASP A 451 -15.06 32.12 -3.66
CA ASP A 451 -14.62 33.09 -2.67
C ASP A 451 -14.30 34.42 -3.30
N THR A 452 -14.58 35.47 -2.55
CA THR A 452 -14.49 36.83 -3.07
C THR A 452 -13.93 37.80 -2.05
N CYS A 453 -13.05 38.67 -2.53
CA CYS A 453 -12.64 39.84 -1.75
C CYS A 453 -13.69 40.95 -1.93
N TYR A 454 -13.93 41.70 -0.87
CA TYR A 454 -14.76 42.90 -0.93
C TYR A 454 -14.21 44.01 -0.02
N LYS A 455 -14.57 45.25 -0.35
CA LYS A 455 -14.11 46.43 0.38
C LYS A 455 -15.28 47.26 0.88
N ASP A 456 -15.20 47.72 2.12
CA ASP A 456 -16.23 48.48 2.85
C ASP A 456 -17.54 47.69 3.13
N TYR A 457 -18.14 47.05 2.11
CA TYR A 457 -19.43 46.36 2.20
C TYR A 457 -19.43 45.11 1.29
N TRP A 458 -20.09 44.03 1.72
CA TRP A 458 -20.04 42.71 1.07
C TRP A 458 -20.49 42.68 -0.40
N ALA A 459 -21.34 43.63 -0.82
CA ALA A 459 -21.75 43.76 -2.22
C ALA A 459 -20.70 44.45 -3.12
N ASN A 460 -19.68 45.07 -2.54
CA ASN A 460 -18.60 45.74 -3.28
C ASN A 460 -17.43 44.78 -3.53
N LEU A 461 -17.66 43.80 -4.41
CA LEU A 461 -16.65 42.82 -4.79
C LEU A 461 -15.47 43.51 -5.50
N VAL A 462 -14.25 43.07 -5.18
CA VAL A 462 -13.01 43.58 -5.77
C VAL A 462 -12.05 42.42 -6.04
N ASP A 463 -11.19 42.56 -7.04
CA ASP A 463 -10.13 41.57 -7.29
C ASP A 463 -9.04 41.63 -6.22
N SER A 464 -8.82 42.80 -5.61
CA SER A 464 -7.91 42.96 -4.48
C SER A 464 -8.24 44.16 -3.60
N CYS A 465 -7.88 44.09 -2.31
CA CYS A 465 -7.94 45.21 -1.38
C CYS A 465 -6.88 45.09 -0.27
N SER A 466 -6.66 46.20 0.45
CA SER A 466 -5.82 46.26 1.64
C SER A 466 -6.37 47.29 2.65
N GLY A 467 -5.89 47.22 3.90
CA GLY A 467 -6.28 48.09 5.01
C GLY A 467 -7.50 47.58 5.81
N ASP A 468 -7.91 48.37 6.81
CA ASP A 468 -8.89 47.96 7.85
C ASP A 468 -10.29 47.58 7.34
N LYS A 469 -10.60 47.92 6.10
CA LYS A 469 -11.89 47.68 5.45
C LYS A 469 -11.81 46.68 4.29
N CYS A 470 -10.76 45.88 4.25
CA CYS A 470 -10.60 44.80 3.29
C CYS A 470 -10.99 43.46 3.93
N PHE A 471 -11.90 42.74 3.29
CA PHE A 471 -12.47 41.51 3.83
C PHE A 471 -12.57 40.42 2.77
N LEU A 472 -12.55 39.18 3.24
CA LEU A 472 -12.87 37.98 2.47
C LEU A 472 -14.33 37.56 2.79
N ALA A 473 -15.06 37.18 1.74
CA ALA A 473 -16.30 36.43 1.83
C ALA A 473 -15.98 34.99 1.40
N GLU A 474 -15.86 34.13 2.41
CA GLU A 474 -15.58 32.71 2.28
C GLU A 474 -16.89 31.96 2.00
N LYS A 475 -16.91 31.10 1.00
CA LYS A 475 -18.03 30.23 0.69
C LYS A 475 -17.56 28.80 0.75
N TYR A 476 -18.29 27.98 1.49
CA TYR A 476 -17.89 26.60 1.73
C TYR A 476 -19.07 25.65 1.75
N CYS A 477 -18.80 24.37 1.57
CA CYS A 477 -19.80 23.31 1.64
C CYS A 477 -20.09 22.87 3.09
N GLU A 478 -21.38 22.83 3.46
CA GLU A 478 -21.87 22.18 4.68
C GLU A 478 -22.99 21.19 4.31
N GLY A 479 -22.65 19.91 4.22
CA GLY A 479 -23.53 18.89 3.66
C GLY A 479 -23.80 19.15 2.17
N LYS A 480 -25.06 19.24 1.76
CA LYS A 480 -25.43 19.60 0.37
C LYS A 480 -25.52 21.12 0.13
N TYR A 481 -25.47 21.95 1.17
CA TYR A 481 -25.72 23.38 1.05
C TYR A 481 -24.44 24.21 0.99
N VAL A 482 -24.48 25.32 0.24
CA VAL A 482 -23.45 26.35 0.25
C VAL A 482 -23.68 27.27 1.43
N LYS A 483 -22.63 27.50 2.22
CA LYS A 483 -22.62 28.48 3.31
C LYS A 483 -21.69 29.62 2.94
N THR A 484 -21.91 30.78 3.56
CA THR A 484 -21.05 31.96 3.36
C THR A 484 -20.70 32.54 4.71
N GLU A 485 -19.41 32.70 4.97
CA GLU A 485 -18.88 33.43 6.11
C GLU A 485 -18.39 34.81 5.64
N LEU A 486 -18.94 35.85 6.25
CA LEU A 486 -18.67 37.25 5.92
C LEU A 486 -17.77 37.89 6.99
N ASN A 487 -17.21 39.04 6.63
CA ASN A 487 -16.38 39.92 7.46
C ASN A 487 -15.05 39.31 7.94
N ILE A 488 -14.49 38.36 7.21
CA ILE A 488 -13.16 37.79 7.51
C ILE A 488 -12.10 38.83 7.20
N LYS A 489 -11.36 39.27 8.22
CA LYS A 489 -10.26 40.23 8.05
C LYS A 489 -8.98 39.51 7.63
N CYS A 490 -8.49 39.83 6.43
CA CYS A 490 -7.19 39.34 5.98
C CYS A 490 -6.06 40.24 6.50
N PRO A 491 -5.09 39.71 7.26
CA PRO A 491 -4.02 40.51 7.88
C PRO A 491 -3.23 41.37 6.88
N ASN A 492 -3.02 40.89 5.64
CA ASN A 492 -2.23 41.58 4.62
C ASN A 492 -3.05 42.00 3.40
N GLY A 493 -4.38 42.10 3.57
CA GLY A 493 -5.30 42.32 2.46
C GLY A 493 -5.73 41.03 1.79
N CYS A 494 -6.65 41.16 0.84
CA CYS A 494 -7.29 40.06 0.13
C CYS A 494 -7.01 40.25 -1.36
N LYS A 495 -6.71 39.15 -2.07
CA LYS A 495 -6.50 39.14 -3.51
C LYS A 495 -7.08 37.85 -4.12
N ASP A 496 -7.79 38.01 -5.24
CA ASP A 496 -8.37 36.94 -6.05
C ASP A 496 -9.29 35.97 -5.30
N GLY A 497 -9.91 36.42 -4.21
CA GLY A 497 -10.77 35.59 -3.36
C GLY A 497 -10.01 34.81 -2.27
N ALA A 498 -8.79 35.21 -1.92
CA ALA A 498 -8.04 34.65 -0.80
C ALA A 498 -7.29 35.73 -0.02
N CYS A 499 -7.05 35.51 1.26
CA CYS A 499 -6.17 36.35 2.06
C CYS A 499 -4.73 36.25 1.57
N VAL A 500 -4.10 37.41 1.43
CA VAL A 500 -2.69 37.50 1.03
C VAL A 500 -1.83 37.01 2.19
N THR A 501 -1.10 35.93 1.95
CA THR A 501 0.02 35.55 2.80
C THR A 501 1.17 36.52 2.55
N VAL A 502 1.93 36.85 3.59
CA VAL A 502 3.16 37.63 3.39
C VAL A 502 4.09 36.75 2.56
N THR A 503 4.23 37.04 1.28
CA THR A 503 5.40 36.61 0.53
C THR A 503 6.54 37.43 1.12
N ASN A 504 7.26 36.86 2.09
CA ASN A 504 8.58 37.37 2.45
C ASN A 504 9.40 37.29 1.17
N ASN A 505 9.47 38.39 0.42
CA ASN A 505 10.33 38.55 -0.75
C ASN A 505 11.78 38.59 -0.28
N LYS A 506 12.27 37.43 0.14
CA LYS A 506 13.59 37.22 0.74
C LYS A 506 14.16 35.90 0.20
N PRO A 507 15.49 35.78 0.11
CA PRO A 507 16.12 34.48 -0.10
C PRO A 507 15.76 33.51 1.04
N ASP A 508 15.96 32.22 0.80
CA ASP A 508 15.80 31.16 1.81
C ASP A 508 16.83 30.06 1.51
N LEU A 509 17.88 29.99 2.29
CA LEU A 509 19.07 29.18 2.12
C LEU A 509 18.97 27.93 2.99
N ILE A 510 19.11 26.78 2.35
CA ILE A 510 19.13 25.49 3.03
C ILE A 510 20.38 24.70 2.68
N ILE A 511 20.75 23.79 3.57
CA ILE A 511 21.67 22.71 3.25
C ILE A 511 20.85 21.52 2.72
N GLU A 512 20.95 21.22 1.42
CA GLU A 512 20.28 20.07 0.82
C GLU A 512 20.93 18.75 1.22
N SER A 513 22.27 18.73 1.29
CA SER A 513 23.00 17.53 1.69
C SER A 513 24.41 17.82 2.20
N ALA A 514 24.95 16.91 3.01
CA ALA A 514 26.33 16.89 3.45
C ALA A 514 26.83 15.43 3.52
N GLU A 515 27.92 15.10 2.81
CA GLU A 515 28.42 13.71 2.68
C GLU A 515 29.94 13.64 2.49
N PHE A 516 30.58 12.55 2.95
CA PHE A 516 31.99 12.29 2.63
C PHE A 516 32.16 11.84 1.18
N ILE A 517 33.25 12.26 0.56
CA ILE A 517 33.70 11.82 -0.76
C ILE A 517 35.20 11.47 -0.68
N PRO A 518 35.57 10.19 -0.82
CA PRO A 518 34.69 9.02 -0.98
C PRO A 518 33.86 8.75 0.29
N ASN A 519 32.71 8.09 0.15
CA ASN A 519 31.73 7.85 1.23
C ASN A 519 32.12 6.71 2.20
N ASN A 520 33.41 6.41 2.34
CA ASN A 520 33.90 5.24 3.09
C ASN A 520 35.01 5.60 4.11
N PRO A 521 34.75 6.48 5.10
CA PRO A 521 35.61 6.57 6.28
C PRO A 521 35.52 5.30 7.12
N GLU A 522 36.66 4.80 7.57
CA GLU A 522 36.79 3.59 8.41
C GLU A 522 37.32 3.96 9.80
N GLN A 523 36.89 3.23 10.83
CA GLN A 523 37.25 3.56 12.21
C GLN A 523 38.74 3.33 12.41
N ASN A 524 39.41 4.22 13.15
CA ASN A 524 40.84 4.13 13.44
C ASN A 524 41.78 4.11 12.21
N LYS A 525 41.26 4.36 11.00
CA LYS A 525 42.07 4.54 9.80
C LYS A 525 42.11 6.00 9.37
N PRO A 526 43.24 6.46 8.80
CA PRO A 526 43.32 7.81 8.25
C PRO A 526 42.38 7.93 7.04
N PHE A 527 41.51 8.93 7.07
CA PHE A 527 40.66 9.31 5.95
C PHE A 527 41.24 10.54 5.24
N THR A 528 41.38 10.44 3.92
CA THR A 528 41.70 11.55 3.03
C THR A 528 40.63 11.66 1.95
N GLY A 529 40.02 12.83 1.80
CA GLY A 529 38.89 13.05 0.92
C GLY A 529 38.31 14.45 1.07
N ASN A 530 37.01 14.60 0.85
CA ASN A 530 36.28 15.84 1.05
C ASN A 530 34.97 15.58 1.79
N VAL A 531 34.41 16.60 2.44
CA VAL A 531 32.99 16.68 2.72
C VAL A 531 32.35 17.56 1.66
N LYS A 532 31.43 16.99 0.90
CA LYS A 532 30.60 17.69 -0.08
C LYS A 532 29.35 18.18 0.61
N VAL A 533 29.15 19.50 0.58
CA VAL A 533 27.95 20.18 1.07
C VAL A 533 27.24 20.80 -0.13
N ILE A 534 25.93 20.56 -0.27
CA ILE A 534 25.09 21.20 -1.28
C ILE A 534 24.20 22.22 -0.58
N VAL A 535 24.24 23.46 -1.07
CA VAL A 535 23.46 24.59 -0.54
C VAL A 535 22.51 25.07 -1.62
N LYS A 536 21.26 25.37 -1.27
CA LYS A 536 20.24 25.86 -2.21
C LYS A 536 19.54 27.10 -1.70
N ASN A 537 19.25 28.03 -2.60
CA ASN A 537 18.27 29.09 -2.35
C ASN A 537 16.87 28.61 -2.80
N GLN A 538 16.02 28.21 -1.86
CA GLN A 538 14.62 27.84 -2.11
C GLN A 538 13.65 29.03 -1.96
N GLY A 539 14.16 30.22 -1.65
CA GLY A 539 13.38 31.44 -1.49
C GLY A 539 12.92 32.01 -2.83
N ASN A 540 12.16 33.09 -2.78
CA ASN A 540 11.59 33.75 -3.96
C ASN A 540 12.40 34.97 -4.44
N VAL A 541 13.54 35.27 -3.79
CA VAL A 541 14.48 36.34 -4.15
C VAL A 541 15.92 35.79 -4.16
N ALA A 542 16.75 36.29 -5.09
CA ALA A 542 18.17 35.94 -5.15
C ALA A 542 18.93 36.51 -3.95
N THR A 543 19.98 35.84 -3.48
CA THR A 543 20.84 36.42 -2.43
C THR A 543 21.60 37.63 -2.98
N ASN A 544 21.88 38.61 -2.12
CA ASN A 544 22.62 39.80 -2.50
C ASN A 544 23.49 40.31 -1.35
N TYR A 545 24.53 39.55 -1.03
CA TYR A 545 25.54 39.94 -0.04
C TYR A 545 26.90 40.15 -0.70
N ASN A 546 27.68 41.12 -0.22
CA ASN A 546 28.94 41.55 -0.86
C ASN A 546 30.01 40.45 -0.89
N GLU A 547 30.04 39.59 0.14
CA GLU A 547 30.97 38.46 0.21
C GLU A 547 30.34 37.17 -0.37
N GLY A 548 29.10 37.25 -0.84
CA GLY A 548 28.31 36.11 -1.27
C GLY A 548 27.79 35.26 -0.11
N VAL A 549 27.57 33.97 -0.36
CA VAL A 549 27.01 33.02 0.61
C VAL A 549 28.13 32.32 1.38
N LYS A 550 28.16 32.50 2.70
CA LYS A 550 29.09 31.78 3.60
C LYS A 550 28.55 30.36 3.85
N VAL A 551 29.41 29.36 3.73
CA VAL A 551 29.10 27.96 4.05
C VAL A 551 30.18 27.44 4.98
N SER A 552 29.81 26.81 6.08
CA SER A 552 30.75 26.24 7.05
C SER A 552 30.36 24.83 7.44
N MET A 553 31.31 24.09 8.02
CA MET A 553 31.05 22.74 8.48
C MET A 553 31.87 22.39 9.71
N SER A 554 31.38 21.41 10.47
CA SER A 554 32.09 20.80 11.58
C SER A 554 31.86 19.29 11.59
N LEU A 555 32.84 18.56 12.09
CA LEU A 555 32.75 17.13 12.35
C LEU A 555 32.81 16.89 13.86
N ARG A 556 31.87 16.11 14.39
CA ARG A 556 31.82 15.73 15.80
C ARG A 556 31.77 14.22 15.96
N LYS A 557 32.56 13.68 16.87
CA LYS A 557 32.50 12.27 17.29
C LYS A 557 31.18 12.00 18.03
N ALA A 558 30.85 10.73 18.25
CA ALA A 558 29.66 10.31 19.02
C ALA A 558 29.58 10.96 20.42
N ASN A 559 30.72 11.22 21.06
CA ASN A 559 30.82 11.90 22.36
C ASN A 559 30.77 13.44 22.25
N THR A 560 30.38 13.99 21.09
CA THR A 560 30.32 15.41 20.74
C THR A 560 31.66 16.13 20.59
N ALA A 561 32.80 15.48 20.82
CA ALA A 561 34.12 16.09 20.65
C ALA A 561 34.37 16.43 19.17
N LEU A 562 34.94 17.61 18.91
CA LEU A 562 35.29 18.04 17.56
C LEU A 562 36.39 17.12 16.97
N VAL A 563 36.22 16.72 15.72
CA VAL A 563 37.26 16.06 14.93
C VAL A 563 38.12 17.17 14.33
N ASN A 564 39.41 17.17 14.65
CA ASN A 564 40.34 18.12 14.06
C ASN A 564 40.60 17.72 12.60
N VAL A 565 40.05 18.48 11.65
CA VAL A 565 40.19 18.21 10.22
C VAL A 565 41.54 18.62 9.62
N GLY A 566 42.53 18.96 10.47
CA GLY A 566 43.93 19.13 10.05
C GLY A 566 44.19 20.31 9.12
N THR A 567 43.24 21.24 8.98
CA THR A 567 43.39 22.31 8.02
C THR A 567 44.03 23.56 8.62
N ASN A 568 45.02 24.10 7.89
CA ASN A 568 45.69 25.35 8.18
C ASN A 568 44.69 26.52 8.11
N SER A 569 43.99 26.81 9.22
CA SER A 569 43.25 28.05 9.57
C SER A 569 42.29 28.72 8.56
N ASN A 570 42.09 28.22 7.33
CA ASN A 570 41.32 28.89 6.27
C ASN A 570 40.19 28.03 5.66
N SER A 571 39.78 26.92 6.28
CA SER A 571 38.87 25.95 5.64
C SER A 571 37.76 25.39 6.53
N SER A 572 37.47 25.99 7.68
CA SER A 572 36.22 25.72 8.42
C SER A 572 34.99 26.33 7.74
N PHE A 573 35.20 27.32 6.86
CA PHE A 573 34.15 27.97 6.06
C PHE A 573 34.69 28.36 4.68
N GLN A 574 33.79 28.56 3.71
CA GLN A 574 34.05 29.06 2.37
C GLN A 574 32.95 30.03 1.97
N TYR A 575 33.30 31.06 1.21
CA TYR A 575 32.33 31.93 0.54
C TYR A 575 32.08 31.43 -0.88
N LYS A 576 30.83 31.46 -1.32
CA LYS A 576 30.38 31.19 -2.70
C LYS A 576 29.65 32.41 -3.26
N ASN A 577 29.53 32.47 -4.58
CA ASN A 577 28.76 33.53 -5.23
C ASN A 577 27.30 33.53 -4.73
N ASN A 578 26.65 34.69 -4.88
CA ASN A 578 25.22 34.81 -4.64
C ASN A 578 24.41 33.83 -5.50
N LEU A 579 23.35 33.26 -4.92
CA LEU A 579 22.51 32.23 -5.54
C LEU A 579 21.20 32.82 -6.05
N GLN A 580 20.85 32.52 -7.30
CA GLN A 580 19.54 32.81 -7.87
C GLN A 580 18.44 31.97 -7.22
N VAL A 581 17.19 32.34 -7.47
CA VAL A 581 16.01 31.59 -7.02
C VAL A 581 16.06 30.16 -7.56
N GLY A 582 16.02 29.18 -6.67
CA GLY A 582 16.08 27.75 -6.98
C GLY A 582 17.47 27.21 -7.29
N GLU A 583 18.52 28.04 -7.28
CA GLU A 583 19.89 27.62 -7.60
C GLU A 583 20.54 26.86 -6.43
N SER A 584 21.29 25.79 -6.76
CA SER A 584 22.12 25.05 -5.81
C SER A 584 23.61 25.19 -6.14
N VAL A 585 24.46 25.26 -5.12
CA VAL A 585 25.92 25.28 -5.23
C VAL A 585 26.54 24.15 -4.42
N THR A 586 27.60 23.55 -4.95
CA THR A 586 28.40 22.53 -4.26
C THR A 586 29.64 23.15 -3.61
N VAL A 587 29.88 22.83 -2.35
CA VAL A 587 31.06 23.22 -1.57
C VAL A 587 31.81 21.98 -1.12
N LEU A 588 33.11 21.91 -1.40
CA LEU A 588 33.97 20.79 -1.02
C LEU A 588 34.93 21.23 0.09
N PHE A 589 34.84 20.59 1.26
CA PHE A 589 35.74 20.80 2.38
C PHE A 589 36.78 19.68 2.42
N PRO A 590 38.06 19.93 2.10
CA PRO A 590 39.08 18.90 2.07
C PRO A 590 39.38 18.39 3.47
N ILE A 591 39.55 17.07 3.58
CA ILE A 591 39.99 16.37 4.78
C ILE A 591 41.27 15.63 4.43
N ASN A 592 42.33 15.89 5.19
CA ASN A 592 43.64 15.31 4.96
C ASN A 592 44.09 14.52 6.18
N ASP A 593 44.26 13.21 6.00
CA ASP A 593 44.89 12.33 6.97
C ASP A 593 44.27 12.38 8.38
N VAL A 594 42.93 12.30 8.45
CA VAL A 594 42.18 12.40 9.71
C VAL A 594 41.72 11.02 10.16
N THR A 595 42.15 10.63 11.36
CA THR A 595 41.72 9.38 11.99
C THR A 595 40.49 9.61 12.86
N ILE A 596 39.40 8.89 12.57
CA ILE A 596 38.16 8.92 13.35
C ILE A 596 38.13 7.67 14.24
N ASP A 597 38.34 7.85 15.55
CA ASP A 597 38.38 6.81 16.58
C ASP A 597 36.99 6.51 17.20
N SER A 598 35.91 6.93 16.53
CA SER A 598 34.54 6.86 17.03
C SER A 598 33.67 6.01 16.10
N PRO A 599 32.72 5.22 16.63
CA PRO A 599 31.83 4.38 15.82
C PRO A 599 30.88 5.20 14.94
N SER A 600 30.73 6.49 15.22
CA SER A 600 29.99 7.42 14.36
C SER A 600 30.61 8.82 14.38
N VAL A 601 30.36 9.56 13.30
CA VAL A 601 30.72 10.97 13.16
C VAL A 601 29.51 11.76 12.65
N ALA A 602 29.21 12.87 13.30
CA ALA A 602 28.21 13.82 12.86
C ALA A 602 28.85 14.90 12.00
N ILE A 603 28.37 15.07 10.77
CA ILE A 603 28.64 16.22 9.93
C ILE A 603 27.58 17.26 10.24
N THR A 604 27.97 18.43 10.74
CA THR A 604 27.08 19.59 10.81
C THR A 604 27.56 20.63 9.82
N ALA A 605 26.72 20.92 8.83
CA ALA A 605 26.94 21.99 7.85
C ALA A 605 26.00 23.16 8.15
N TYR A 606 26.50 24.37 7.92
CA TYR A 606 25.77 25.62 8.07
C TYR A 606 25.91 26.44 6.79
N VAL A 607 24.83 27.10 6.40
CA VAL A 607 24.85 28.19 5.43
C VAL A 607 24.53 29.47 6.18
N ASP A 608 25.13 30.57 5.74
CA ASP A 608 24.88 31.91 6.25
C ASP A 608 24.86 31.99 7.78
N ASN A 609 25.89 31.45 8.44
CA ASN A 609 26.00 31.53 9.89
C ASN A 609 26.95 32.66 10.33
N ALA A 610 26.47 33.53 11.22
CA ALA A 610 27.30 34.56 11.86
C ALA A 610 28.24 33.96 12.91
N ASP A 611 29.47 34.48 12.96
CA ASP A 611 30.48 34.05 13.95
C ASP A 611 30.09 34.42 15.40
N SER A 612 29.07 35.28 15.59
CA SER A 612 28.55 35.73 16.88
C SER A 612 27.25 35.05 17.33
N GLY A 613 26.74 34.07 16.58
CA GLY A 613 25.62 33.22 17.02
C GLY A 613 24.21 33.86 17.00
N TRP A 614 24.00 34.95 16.25
CA TRP A 614 22.69 35.58 16.06
C TRP A 614 22.48 35.96 14.60
N GLY A 615 21.60 35.22 13.90
CA GLY A 615 21.15 35.50 12.52
C GLY A 615 22.26 35.39 11.48
N GLY A 616 21.93 35.01 10.26
CA GLY A 616 22.90 35.06 9.17
C GLY A 616 23.27 36.48 8.75
N PHE A 617 24.17 36.60 7.77
CA PHE A 617 24.49 37.90 7.16
C PHE A 617 23.45 38.29 6.10
N ILE A 618 22.67 37.31 5.61
CA ILE A 618 21.59 37.45 4.66
C ILE A 618 20.27 37.35 5.44
N ASP A 619 19.39 38.33 5.28
CA ASP A 619 18.06 38.31 5.89
C ASP A 619 17.13 37.42 5.06
N GLU A 620 16.75 36.29 5.63
CA GLU A 620 16.07 35.21 4.93
C GLU A 620 14.58 35.13 5.29
N SER A 621 13.82 34.42 4.45
CA SER A 621 12.40 34.18 4.74
C SER A 621 12.20 33.25 5.94
N ASN A 622 13.20 32.39 6.20
CA ASN A 622 13.31 31.52 7.36
C ASN A 622 14.79 31.48 7.79
N GLU A 623 15.07 31.79 9.05
CA GLU A 623 16.43 31.83 9.61
C GLU A 623 16.81 30.50 10.30
N ASN A 624 15.88 29.54 10.36
CA ASN A 624 16.00 28.35 11.21
C ASN A 624 16.28 27.05 10.42
N ASN A 625 16.40 27.13 9.09
CA ASN A 625 16.67 26.02 8.17
C ASN A 625 18.07 26.09 7.54
N ASN A 626 18.91 26.99 8.03
CA ASN A 626 20.26 27.27 7.56
C ASN A 626 21.31 26.24 8.00
N SER A 627 20.90 25.10 8.56
CA SER A 627 21.83 24.08 9.04
C SER A 627 21.28 22.68 8.88
N LEU A 628 22.18 21.74 8.63
CA LEU A 628 21.88 20.30 8.56
C LEU A 628 22.93 19.55 9.38
N THR A 629 22.48 18.68 10.27
CA THR A 629 23.34 17.70 10.95
C THR A 629 22.99 16.30 10.47
N LYS A 630 23.99 15.57 9.96
CA LYS A 630 23.87 14.19 9.52
C LYS A 630 24.87 13.31 10.26
N THR A 631 24.39 12.29 10.97
CA THR A 631 25.23 11.29 11.62
C THR A 631 25.56 10.18 10.65
N ILE A 632 26.84 9.81 10.57
CA ILE A 632 27.37 8.75 9.71
C ILE A 632 27.98 7.71 10.62
N ASN A 633 27.51 6.47 10.50
CA ASN A 633 28.11 5.33 11.18
C ASN A 633 29.39 4.94 10.45
N ILE A 634 30.48 4.84 11.19
CA ILE A 634 31.80 4.48 10.67
C ILE A 634 31.92 2.96 10.75
N LYS A 635 32.35 2.33 9.65
CA LYS A 635 32.57 0.89 9.62
C LYS A 635 33.70 0.54 10.60
N GLU A 636 33.41 -0.35 11.55
CA GLU A 636 34.41 -0.87 12.48
C GLU A 636 35.60 -1.46 11.72
N ASP A 637 36.80 -1.15 12.19
CA ASP A 637 38.00 -1.83 11.73
C ASP A 637 37.99 -3.24 12.33
N ASN A 638 37.42 -4.18 11.58
CA ASN A 638 37.58 -5.59 11.89
C ASN A 638 39.07 -5.92 11.74
N PHE A 639 39.79 -6.01 12.86
CA PHE A 639 41.20 -6.43 12.94
C PHE A 639 41.48 -7.86 12.41
N LEU A 640 40.53 -8.50 11.74
CA LEU A 640 40.66 -9.81 11.09
C LEU A 640 39.90 -9.83 9.76
N GLY A 641 40.39 -9.09 8.76
CA GLY A 641 39.98 -9.26 7.37
C GLY A 641 40.82 -10.36 6.71
N LEU A 642 40.36 -11.62 6.77
CA LEU A 642 40.86 -12.66 5.86
C LEU A 642 40.15 -12.49 4.51
N GLU A 643 40.85 -11.96 3.50
CA GLU A 643 40.39 -12.05 2.11
C GLU A 643 40.87 -13.38 1.50
N LEU A 644 39.93 -14.25 1.14
CA LEU A 644 40.19 -15.43 0.34
C LEU A 644 40.41 -14.99 -1.11
N ASP A 645 41.65 -15.05 -1.58
CA ASP A 645 41.97 -14.74 -2.96
C ASP A 645 41.39 -15.84 -3.88
N LYS A 646 40.33 -15.48 -4.61
CA LYS A 646 39.67 -16.20 -5.72
C LYS A 646 39.67 -17.73 -5.64
N VAL A 647 38.70 -18.30 -4.94
CA VAL A 647 38.25 -19.69 -5.20
C VAL A 647 37.12 -19.63 -6.22
N ALA A 648 37.35 -20.15 -7.43
CA ALA A 648 36.31 -20.31 -8.43
C ALA A 648 35.41 -21.50 -8.04
N LEU A 649 34.33 -21.22 -7.30
CA LEU A 649 33.30 -22.21 -6.97
C LEU A 649 32.17 -22.16 -8.01
N ASN A 650 31.64 -23.32 -8.39
CA ASN A 650 30.50 -23.39 -9.30
C ASN A 650 29.16 -23.32 -8.54
N ILE A 651 28.07 -23.04 -9.26
CA ILE A 651 26.74 -22.74 -8.69
C ILE A 651 26.17 -23.85 -7.78
N ARG A 652 26.56 -25.12 -7.98
CA ARG A 652 26.12 -26.22 -7.10
C ARG A 652 26.83 -26.21 -5.75
N GLU A 653 28.07 -25.74 -5.70
CA GLU A 653 28.90 -25.69 -4.50
C GLU A 653 28.47 -24.53 -3.57
N LEU A 654 28.03 -23.40 -4.13
CA LEU A 654 27.45 -22.28 -3.37
C LEU A 654 26.14 -22.65 -2.66
N LEU A 655 25.31 -23.49 -3.29
CA LEU A 655 23.97 -23.87 -2.79
C LEU A 655 23.98 -24.87 -1.62
N MET A 656 25.11 -25.54 -1.36
CA MET A 656 25.21 -26.56 -0.30
C MET A 656 25.75 -26.03 1.03
N GLY A 657 25.98 -24.71 1.14
CA GLY A 657 26.37 -24.06 2.38
C GLY A 657 27.82 -24.36 2.78
N PHE A 658 28.76 -23.56 2.29
CA PHE A 658 30.11 -23.55 2.86
C PHE A 658 30.07 -22.93 4.26
N LYS A 659 30.72 -23.59 5.23
CA LYS A 659 30.96 -23.03 6.55
C LYS A 659 32.41 -23.31 6.95
N LEU A 660 33.19 -22.26 7.20
CA LEU A 660 34.46 -22.36 7.91
C LEU A 660 34.14 -22.67 9.38
N THR A 661 34.56 -23.85 9.85
CA THR A 661 34.14 -24.33 11.16
C THR A 661 35.20 -24.27 12.25
N ASN A 662 36.50 -24.13 11.92
CA ASN A 662 37.57 -23.97 12.93
C ASN A 662 38.79 -23.20 12.39
N LEU A 663 39.38 -22.39 13.27
CA LEU A 663 40.74 -21.84 13.18
C LEU A 663 41.50 -22.40 14.39
N ASP A 664 42.49 -23.26 14.18
CA ASP A 664 43.36 -23.76 15.25
C ASP A 664 44.82 -23.40 14.99
N TYR A 665 45.50 -22.90 16.03
CA TYR A 665 46.95 -22.68 16.03
C TYR A 665 47.65 -23.99 16.41
N ASN A 666 48.31 -24.63 15.45
CA ASN A 666 49.18 -25.75 15.76
C ASN A 666 50.59 -25.26 16.13
N THR A 667 50.93 -25.31 17.41
CA THR A 667 52.25 -24.92 17.95
C THR A 667 53.31 -26.03 17.86
N SER A 668 53.03 -27.14 17.17
CA SER A 668 53.92 -28.31 17.14
C SER A 668 54.60 -28.60 15.78
N ASP A 669 54.58 -27.65 14.84
CA ASP A 669 55.39 -27.74 13.60
C ASP A 669 56.85 -27.28 13.86
N PRO A 670 57.88 -28.12 13.64
CA PRO A 670 59.29 -27.79 13.92
C PRO A 670 59.86 -26.61 13.12
N ASP A 671 59.22 -26.16 12.05
CA ASP A 671 59.74 -25.07 11.20
C ASP A 671 59.49 -23.66 11.77
N VAL A 672 58.81 -23.52 12.91
CA VAL A 672 58.60 -22.23 13.60
C VAL A 672 59.87 -21.76 14.36
N MET A 673 60.91 -22.59 14.45
CA MET A 673 62.09 -22.28 15.26
C MET A 673 63.18 -21.41 14.58
N ASN A 674 63.04 -21.02 13.31
CA ASN A 674 64.07 -20.23 12.60
C ASN A 674 63.60 -18.90 11.97
N ASN A 675 62.31 -18.57 11.98
CA ASN A 675 61.82 -17.24 11.59
C ASN A 675 60.74 -16.85 12.59
N LYS A 676 60.98 -15.82 13.41
CA LYS A 676 60.09 -15.36 14.49
C LYS A 676 58.80 -14.69 13.99
N ALA A 677 58.09 -15.31 13.05
CA ALA A 677 56.72 -15.00 12.68
C ALA A 677 56.00 -16.32 12.39
N ALA A 678 54.99 -16.64 13.20
CA ALA A 678 54.14 -17.81 12.97
C ALA A 678 53.46 -17.70 11.60
N GLN A 679 53.70 -18.67 10.71
CA GLN A 679 53.03 -18.79 9.42
C GLN A 679 51.88 -19.79 9.58
N PRO A 680 50.62 -19.42 9.30
CA PRO A 680 49.52 -20.38 9.27
C PRO A 680 49.60 -21.25 8.00
N LYS A 681 49.59 -22.58 8.16
CA LYS A 681 49.29 -23.54 7.09
C LYS A 681 47.89 -24.11 7.34
N GLU A 682 47.01 -24.05 6.35
CA GLU A 682 45.65 -24.62 6.46
C GLU A 682 45.60 -26.08 5.96
N TYR A 683 44.72 -26.87 6.57
CA TYR A 683 44.27 -28.18 6.08
C TYR A 683 42.76 -28.14 5.85
N ILE A 684 42.31 -28.64 4.71
CA ILE A 684 40.88 -28.81 4.38
C ILE A 684 40.48 -30.24 4.70
N GLN A 685 39.44 -30.44 5.50
CA GLN A 685 38.81 -31.76 5.65
C GLN A 685 37.43 -31.73 5.01
N GLN A 686 37.29 -32.44 3.89
CA GLN A 686 36.02 -32.63 3.19
C GLN A 686 35.45 -34.00 3.60
N THR A 687 34.26 -34.03 4.20
CA THR A 687 33.55 -35.30 4.43
C THR A 687 32.56 -35.51 3.29
N TYR A 688 32.97 -36.20 2.23
CA TYR A 688 32.03 -36.72 1.24
C TYR A 688 31.22 -37.86 1.88
N GLN A 689 29.89 -37.71 1.97
CA GLN A 689 29.02 -38.87 1.93
C GLN A 689 28.50 -39.05 0.50
N SER A 690 29.39 -39.52 -0.38
CA SER A 690 28.92 -40.37 -1.47
C SER A 690 28.70 -41.76 -0.88
N LYS A 691 27.57 -42.39 -1.22
CA LYS A 691 27.41 -43.83 -1.02
C LYS A 691 28.59 -44.52 -1.73
N ASN A 692 29.51 -45.05 -0.91
CA ASN A 692 30.56 -46.02 -1.20
C ASN A 692 32.00 -45.47 -1.13
N TYR A 693 32.75 -46.11 -0.23
CA TYR A 693 34.20 -46.11 0.01
C TYR A 693 34.86 -44.84 0.53
N ALA A 694 35.33 -44.95 1.78
CA ALA A 694 36.29 -44.06 2.42
C ALA A 694 37.65 -44.15 1.71
N SER A 695 38.12 -43.07 1.07
CA SER A 695 39.54 -42.69 0.97
C SER A 695 39.89 -41.62 -0.09
N ASP A 696 38.96 -40.88 -0.68
CA ASP A 696 39.34 -39.72 -1.52
C ASP A 696 39.47 -38.44 -0.67
N ARG A 697 40.72 -38.08 -0.35
CA ARG A 697 41.10 -36.76 0.15
C ARG A 697 41.67 -35.95 -1.02
N GLN A 698 40.96 -34.94 -1.49
CA GLN A 698 41.57 -33.92 -2.35
C GLN A 698 42.13 -32.80 -1.48
N TYR A 699 43.40 -32.45 -1.68
CA TYR A 699 44.07 -31.34 -1.02
C TYR A 699 44.07 -30.13 -1.95
N ILE A 700 43.50 -29.01 -1.50
CA ILE A 700 43.75 -27.71 -2.11
C ILE A 700 44.68 -26.97 -1.16
N THR A 701 45.87 -26.62 -1.64
CA THR A 701 46.82 -25.78 -0.91
C THR A 701 46.59 -24.35 -1.35
N THR A 702 46.17 -23.48 -0.43
CA THR A 702 46.23 -22.03 -0.65
C THR A 702 47.20 -21.43 0.36
N GLY A 703 47.98 -20.43 -0.06
CA GLY A 703 48.94 -19.75 0.80
C GLY A 703 48.48 -18.33 1.07
N LEU A 704 48.38 -17.95 2.34
CA LEU A 704 48.14 -16.56 2.76
C LEU A 704 49.45 -15.76 2.70
N ARG A 705 49.44 -14.64 1.97
CA ARG A 705 50.49 -13.61 2.08
C ARG A 705 49.96 -12.46 2.92
N LEU A 706 50.59 -12.21 4.07
CA LEU A 706 50.43 -10.95 4.81
C LEU A 706 51.05 -9.83 3.98
N TYR A 707 50.26 -8.81 3.64
CA TYR A 707 50.70 -7.75 2.72
C TYR A 707 51.45 -6.59 3.39
N ASN A 708 51.51 -6.48 4.72
CA ASN A 708 52.26 -5.39 5.36
C ASN A 708 53.02 -5.86 6.61
N GLN A 709 54.25 -5.36 6.75
CA GLN A 709 55.10 -5.53 7.93
C GLN A 709 54.45 -4.86 9.14
N VAL A 710 54.30 -5.61 10.23
CA VAL A 710 54.09 -5.04 11.56
C VAL A 710 55.46 -4.57 12.05
N SER A 711 55.68 -3.25 12.16
CA SER A 711 56.81 -2.72 12.92
C SER A 711 56.48 -2.77 14.42
N GLU A 712 57.47 -3.13 15.23
CA GLU A 712 57.39 -3.36 16.69
C GLU A 712 56.71 -2.26 17.51
#